data_AF-A0A937FXP3-F1
#
_entry.id   AF-A0A937FXP3-F1
#
_cell.length_a   1.000
_cell.length_b   1.000
_cell.length_c   1.000
_cell.angle_alpha   90.00
_cell.angle_beta   90.00
_cell.angle_gamma   90.00
#
_symmetry.space_group_name_H-M   'P 1'
#
loop_
_entity.id
_entity.type
_entity.pdbx_description
1 polymer ?
#
loop_
_entity_poly.entity_id
_entity_poly.type
_entity_poly.pdbx_seq_one_letter_code
_entity_poly.pdbx_strand_id
1 'polypeptide(L)'
;MKLRGLKYKLLLQIMPVVTVIFLVCIGYIIFSLRQQAIEDNEKLAFSYVEEVANEVKARMNEDIGLSRAIANATAVYKDSSGAARENFIKGMLSGIVEGEDSYHSAWLSIELNHFEPTWNLGYGRKRYTFYHQGPPAIDSANLQGDLRGSSYLRLKLEKREEVNDPYYYTKYSDAGDERNDVFGTSICAPILIDGEFGGVGGVDISLEHFQYVSDFKPFDQSQIFLISNNGTFVSHPNKELIGKKMDEMILPEIVDLHELDAKVSQGQSFMVDTRISDSGEVYLLALAPIELGNSYYPWAIGIVVPRDVILTEVNSSMLRSLLIAILGITIIALVLWKISNNITKPLNRVNALIKEIAQGDIDLSKKVSNPTDDEVGEISISANALIDDLNNKVEFAKSIGSGNLDLAHEVAGDQDILGKSLISMRESLKESKKEDERRSWINRGLAKFTEILRLNEGEMEEFYIKVVSEMVKYIGVNQAGLFVIDNDEEDRTYLELVAAYAYERKKFIEKRVELDEGLVGQCYKEKQRISLTELPEDYIHITSGLGVAPPTHVFLVPVKLEEEVLGVMEFASFEVVPEYKIEFVEKLAESLASTVSTLKTNQRTRVLLEQSQQQSEELRAQEEEMRQNMEEMEATQEEMKRTQKLVEQNQMLMEVLLNQAGDSVLVFDSHYNIVLINDVLEKRYQGTQFEMSVGDNLLEKLGSHRGLWEKHYEKVLGGERLQFAIKSQLKDSENYRFYYMNPIRDSHGEVRYVSVITRDANTDQYSNVLTQEEFESL
;
A
#
# COMPACT_ATOMS: atom_id res chain seq x y z
N MET A 1 27.08 15.95 9.98
CA MET A 1 25.61 16.17 9.92
C MET A 1 25.22 16.46 8.48
N LYS A 2 24.61 15.51 7.76
CA LYS A 2 24.33 15.67 6.31
C LYS A 2 23.20 16.70 6.13
N LEU A 3 23.57 17.93 5.80
CA LEU A 3 22.69 19.05 5.40
C LEU A 3 21.97 18.70 4.07
N ARG A 4 21.00 17.78 4.12
CA ARG A 4 20.28 17.27 2.93
C ARG A 4 18.88 17.87 2.72
N GLY A 5 18.39 18.66 3.67
CA GLY A 5 17.06 19.29 3.56
C GLY A 5 17.05 20.45 2.56
N LEU A 6 15.95 20.62 1.82
CA LEU A 6 15.72 21.71 0.86
C LEU A 6 16.02 23.08 1.48
N LYS A 7 15.61 23.28 2.74
CA LYS A 7 15.90 24.48 3.54
C LYS A 7 17.38 24.89 3.54
N TYR A 8 18.26 23.92 3.82
CA TYR A 8 19.69 24.19 3.92
C TYR A 8 20.32 24.40 2.55
N LYS A 9 19.83 23.71 1.51
CA LYS A 9 20.30 23.95 0.14
C LYS A 9 19.99 25.38 -0.32
N LEU A 10 18.76 25.84 -0.12
CA LEU A 10 18.35 27.21 -0.46
C LEU A 10 19.21 28.25 0.27
N LEU A 11 19.37 28.10 1.60
CA LEU A 11 20.19 29.01 2.39
C LEU A 11 21.66 29.01 1.96
N LEU A 12 22.24 27.82 1.70
CA LEU A 12 23.65 27.69 1.36
C LEU A 12 23.97 28.13 -0.08
N GLN A 13 22.98 28.18 -0.97
CA GLN A 13 23.15 28.71 -2.33
C GLN A 13 22.95 30.23 -2.39
N ILE A 14 21.93 30.77 -1.70
CA ILE A 14 21.56 32.18 -1.82
C ILE A 14 22.40 33.06 -0.88
N MET A 15 22.60 32.64 0.36
CA MET A 15 23.20 33.49 1.40
C MET A 15 24.65 33.90 1.06
N PRO A 16 25.53 33.02 0.54
CA PRO A 16 26.88 33.44 0.17
C PRO A 16 26.88 34.48 -0.96
N VAL A 17 26.04 34.30 -1.99
CA VAL A 17 25.94 35.25 -3.11
C VAL A 17 25.49 36.62 -2.62
N VAL A 18 24.44 36.66 -1.81
CA VAL A 18 23.94 37.91 -1.22
C VAL A 18 25.00 38.55 -0.33
N THR A 19 25.71 37.77 0.48
CA THR A 19 26.77 38.27 1.36
C THR A 19 27.92 38.86 0.56
N VAL A 20 28.35 38.22 -0.53
CA VAL A 20 29.42 38.74 -1.40
C VAL A 20 28.99 40.06 -2.04
N ILE A 21 27.78 40.12 -2.64
CA ILE A 21 27.25 41.36 -3.23
C ILE A 21 27.21 42.47 -2.19
N PHE A 22 26.70 42.16 -1.00
CA PHE A 22 26.54 43.13 0.07
C PHE A 22 27.89 43.63 0.61
N LEU A 23 28.89 42.75 0.77
CA LEU A 23 30.26 43.13 1.14
C LEU A 23 30.92 43.99 0.06
N VAL A 24 30.71 43.68 -1.22
CA VAL A 24 31.25 44.48 -2.34
C VAL A 24 30.63 45.87 -2.37
N CYS A 25 29.30 45.98 -2.28
CA CYS A 25 28.61 47.28 -2.25
C CYS A 25 29.07 48.14 -1.06
N ILE A 26 29.17 47.55 0.13
CA ILE A 26 29.59 48.30 1.33
C ILE A 26 31.07 48.65 1.27
N GLY A 27 31.92 47.75 0.77
CA GLY A 27 33.33 48.06 0.52
C GLY A 27 33.49 49.25 -0.45
N TYR A 28 32.70 49.27 -1.53
CA TYR A 28 32.67 50.39 -2.47
C TYR A 28 32.18 51.69 -1.82
N ILE A 29 31.08 51.65 -1.06
CA ILE A 29 30.55 52.83 -0.36
C ILE A 29 31.59 53.39 0.63
N ILE A 30 32.23 52.53 1.43
CA ILE A 30 33.27 52.95 2.38
C ILE A 30 34.45 53.59 1.63
N PHE A 31 34.91 52.96 0.54
CA PHE A 31 35.99 53.50 -0.28
C PHE A 31 35.62 54.86 -0.87
N SER A 32 34.42 54.98 -1.45
CA SER A 32 33.92 56.21 -2.06
C SER A 32 33.77 57.33 -1.04
N LEU A 33 33.16 57.04 0.13
CA LEU A 33 32.99 58.02 1.20
C LEU A 33 34.33 58.49 1.75
N ARG A 34 35.32 57.58 1.85
CA ARG A 34 36.67 57.96 2.30
C ARG A 34 37.35 58.89 1.29
N GLN A 35 37.27 58.59 0.00
CA GLN A 35 37.84 59.46 -1.03
C GLN A 35 37.18 60.82 -1.05
N GLN A 36 35.84 60.85 -1.04
CA GLN A 36 35.08 62.10 -1.03
C GLN A 36 35.38 62.95 0.21
N ALA A 37 35.43 62.33 1.40
CA ALA A 37 35.71 63.05 2.62
C ALA A 37 37.13 63.64 2.65
N ILE A 38 38.12 62.97 2.07
CA ILE A 38 39.48 63.52 1.93
C ILE A 38 39.44 64.76 1.03
N GLU A 39 38.81 64.65 -0.15
CA GLU A 39 38.72 65.75 -1.12
C GLU A 39 37.95 66.96 -0.56
N ASP A 40 36.83 66.72 0.13
CA ASP A 40 36.01 67.76 0.73
C ASP A 40 36.75 68.48 1.87
N ASN A 41 37.48 67.74 2.73
CA ASN A 41 38.28 68.33 3.81
C ASN A 41 39.51 69.08 3.29
N GLU A 42 40.15 68.62 2.22
CA GLU A 42 41.24 69.34 1.55
C GLU A 42 40.75 70.69 1.00
N LYS A 43 39.61 70.70 0.30
CA LYS A 43 38.98 71.95 -0.17
C LYS A 43 38.61 72.87 0.98
N LEU A 44 38.09 72.31 2.09
CA LEU A 44 37.74 73.08 3.28
C LEU A 44 38.99 73.70 3.92
N ALA A 45 40.08 72.94 4.07
CA ALA A 45 41.33 73.44 4.62
C ALA A 45 41.89 74.58 3.76
N PHE A 46 41.90 74.40 2.44
CA PHE A 46 42.33 75.44 1.51
C PHE A 46 41.46 76.70 1.59
N SER A 47 40.13 76.55 1.60
CA SER A 47 39.18 77.67 1.72
C SER A 47 39.38 78.46 3.02
N TYR A 48 39.67 77.77 4.12
CA TYR A 48 39.94 78.43 5.40
C TYR A 48 41.27 79.19 5.40
N VAL A 49 42.32 78.64 4.78
CA VAL A 49 43.61 79.35 4.65
C VAL A 49 43.43 80.62 3.81
N GLU A 50 42.64 80.57 2.74
CA GLU A 50 42.30 81.77 1.96
C GLU A 50 41.49 82.79 2.77
N GLU A 51 40.55 82.34 3.61
CA GLU A 51 39.80 83.22 4.53
C GLU A 51 40.74 83.94 5.49
N VAL A 52 41.62 83.22 6.18
CA VAL A 52 42.62 83.80 7.09
C VAL A 52 43.59 84.71 6.34
N ALA A 53 44.04 84.33 5.13
CA ALA A 53 44.90 85.16 4.30
C ALA A 53 44.23 86.48 3.94
N ASN A 54 42.93 86.48 3.63
CA ASN A 54 42.17 87.70 3.34
C ASN A 54 41.99 88.59 4.58
N GLU A 55 41.74 88.02 5.75
CA GLU A 55 41.64 88.77 7.01
C GLU A 55 42.99 89.43 7.38
N VAL A 56 44.08 88.67 7.30
CA VAL A 56 45.44 89.20 7.57
C VAL A 56 45.84 90.23 6.50
N LYS A 57 45.51 89.97 5.22
CA LYS A 57 45.67 90.93 4.12
C LYS A 57 44.96 92.25 4.40
N ALA A 58 43.74 92.21 4.90
CA ALA A 58 42.96 93.41 5.20
C ALA A 58 43.67 94.26 6.26
N ARG A 59 44.08 93.64 7.38
CA ARG A 59 44.78 94.31 8.48
C ARG A 59 46.12 94.91 8.04
N MET A 60 46.96 94.12 7.37
CA MET A 60 48.25 94.63 6.89
C MET A 60 48.11 95.73 5.82
N ASN A 61 47.02 95.75 5.04
CA ASN A 61 46.75 96.84 4.11
C ASN A 61 46.37 98.15 4.82
N GLU A 62 45.85 98.11 6.05
CA GLU A 62 45.64 99.31 6.87
C GLU A 62 46.99 99.95 7.23
N ASP A 63 47.97 99.13 7.65
CA ASP A 63 49.34 99.60 7.94
C ASP A 63 50.07 100.16 6.72
N ILE A 64 49.88 99.53 5.54
CA ILE A 64 50.37 100.07 4.27
C ILE A 64 49.69 101.38 3.94
N GLY A 65 48.37 101.47 4.18
CA GLY A 65 47.59 102.69 4.03
C GLY A 65 48.15 103.84 4.88
N LEU A 66 48.53 103.56 6.12
CA LEU A 66 49.18 104.53 7.01
C LEU A 66 50.55 104.96 6.49
N SER A 67 51.39 104.01 6.06
CA SER A 67 52.71 104.30 5.47
C SER A 67 52.58 105.19 4.23
N ARG A 68 51.59 104.93 3.38
CA ARG A 68 51.25 105.74 2.21
C ARG A 68 50.78 107.14 2.62
N ALA A 69 50.00 107.26 3.71
CA ALA A 69 49.56 108.54 4.23
C ALA A 69 50.75 109.37 4.74
N ILE A 70 51.68 108.77 5.50
CA ILE A 70 52.94 109.41 5.94
C ILE A 70 53.73 109.93 4.73
N ALA A 71 53.86 109.09 3.69
CA ALA A 71 54.63 109.43 2.51
C ALA A 71 54.00 110.59 1.72
N ASN A 72 52.70 110.51 1.44
CA ASN A 72 51.97 111.54 0.69
C ASN A 72 51.89 112.87 1.46
N ALA A 73 51.65 112.83 2.77
CA ALA A 73 51.61 114.02 3.60
C ALA A 73 52.94 114.76 3.60
N THR A 74 54.05 114.03 3.61
CA THR A 74 55.40 114.62 3.55
C THR A 74 55.68 115.30 2.20
N ALA A 75 55.24 114.69 1.09
CA ALA A 75 55.48 115.23 -0.25
C ALA A 75 54.89 116.65 -0.42
N VAL A 76 53.73 116.94 0.19
CA VAL A 76 53.06 118.26 0.13
C VAL A 76 53.89 119.36 0.80
N TYR A 77 54.71 119.04 1.79
CA TYR A 77 55.51 120.01 2.56
C TYR A 77 56.92 120.23 2.00
N LYS A 78 57.23 119.75 0.78
CA LYS A 78 58.53 119.96 0.12
C LYS A 78 58.93 121.44 0.08
N ASP A 79 58.02 122.30 -0.37
CA ASP A 79 58.29 123.74 -0.60
C ASP A 79 58.16 124.59 0.68
N SER A 80 57.84 123.98 1.82
CA SER A 80 57.73 124.69 3.10
C SER A 80 59.10 125.02 3.69
N SER A 81 59.16 126.06 4.54
CA SER A 81 60.39 126.40 5.26
C SER A 81 60.83 125.25 6.17
N GLY A 82 62.15 125.06 6.33
CA GLY A 82 62.71 123.90 7.06
C GLY A 82 62.11 123.71 8.46
N ALA A 83 61.90 124.80 9.20
CA ALA A 83 61.30 124.74 10.54
C ALA A 83 59.81 124.34 10.53
N ALA A 84 59.02 124.81 9.56
CA ALA A 84 57.61 124.44 9.44
C ALA A 84 57.44 122.97 9.05
N ARG A 85 58.26 122.50 8.10
CA ARG A 85 58.32 121.09 7.69
C ARG A 85 58.74 120.19 8.84
N GLU A 86 59.79 120.56 9.58
CA GLU A 86 60.22 119.77 10.73
C GLU A 86 59.14 119.66 11.80
N ASN A 87 58.47 120.76 12.16
CA ASN A 87 57.41 120.73 13.16
C ASN A 87 56.23 119.87 12.72
N PHE A 88 55.86 119.91 11.43
CA PHE A 88 54.84 119.05 10.86
C PHE A 88 55.22 117.56 10.95
N ILE A 89 56.42 117.20 10.47
CA ILE A 89 56.90 115.81 10.51
C ILE A 89 56.94 115.29 11.95
N LYS A 90 57.46 116.09 12.90
CA LYS A 90 57.53 115.69 14.31
C LYS A 90 56.14 115.44 14.89
N GLY A 91 55.19 116.34 14.67
CA GLY A 91 53.82 116.19 15.19
C GLY A 91 53.03 115.04 14.54
N MET A 92 53.22 114.81 13.24
CA MET A 92 52.59 113.70 12.53
C MET A 92 53.12 112.35 13.04
N LEU A 93 54.45 112.17 13.10
CA LEU A 93 55.05 110.91 13.53
C LEU A 93 54.81 110.63 15.01
N SER A 94 54.87 111.63 15.88
CA SER A 94 54.54 111.46 17.31
C SER A 94 53.07 111.09 17.50
N GLY A 95 52.15 111.76 16.79
CA GLY A 95 50.72 111.47 16.88
C GLY A 95 50.35 110.06 16.43
N ILE A 96 51.08 109.49 15.46
CA ILE A 96 50.88 108.11 15.00
C ILE A 96 51.27 107.12 16.10
N VAL A 97 52.48 107.23 16.67
CA VAL A 97 52.93 106.29 17.70
C VAL A 97 52.25 106.49 19.05
N GLU A 98 51.73 107.68 19.35
CA GLU A 98 50.90 107.94 20.55
C GLU A 98 49.47 107.45 20.38
N GLY A 99 48.96 107.37 19.14
CA GLY A 99 47.59 106.97 18.83
C GLY A 99 47.39 105.46 18.70
N GLU A 100 48.46 104.71 18.43
CA GLU A 100 48.40 103.28 18.13
C GLU A 100 49.60 102.53 18.76
N ASP A 101 49.30 101.71 19.76
CA ASP A 101 50.31 100.98 20.56
C ASP A 101 50.98 99.83 19.79
N SER A 102 50.38 99.38 18.67
CA SER A 102 50.93 98.27 17.88
C SER A 102 52.20 98.61 17.09
N TYR A 103 52.49 99.91 16.87
CA TYR A 103 53.69 100.34 16.17
C TYR A 103 54.87 100.44 17.13
N HIS A 104 55.98 99.78 16.80
CA HIS A 104 57.25 100.00 17.48
C HIS A 104 57.79 101.41 17.20
N SER A 105 57.71 101.84 15.94
CA SER A 105 58.13 103.17 15.52
C SER A 105 57.36 103.65 14.28
N ALA A 106 57.22 104.96 14.12
CA ALA A 106 56.84 105.59 12.86
C ALA A 106 58.01 106.44 12.38
N TRP A 107 58.36 106.31 11.11
CA TRP A 107 59.57 106.91 10.58
C TRP A 107 59.45 107.43 9.15
N LEU A 108 60.40 108.29 8.83
CA LEU A 108 60.51 108.98 7.56
C LEU A 108 61.98 109.12 7.18
N SER A 109 62.33 108.83 5.94
CA SER A 109 63.67 109.02 5.37
C SER A 109 63.56 109.80 4.06
N ILE A 110 63.82 111.11 4.12
CA ILE A 110 63.73 112.01 2.96
C ILE A 110 65.08 112.19 2.28
N GLU A 111 65.07 112.30 0.95
CA GLU A 111 66.25 112.59 0.13
C GLU A 111 66.62 114.07 0.25
N LEU A 112 67.86 114.38 0.65
CA LEU A 112 68.28 115.76 0.90
C LEU A 112 68.19 116.63 -0.36
N ASN A 113 68.41 116.08 -1.55
CA ASN A 113 68.35 116.81 -2.82
C ASN A 113 66.97 117.41 -3.15
N HIS A 114 65.89 116.87 -2.57
CA HIS A 114 64.53 117.35 -2.79
C HIS A 114 64.10 118.38 -1.75
N PHE A 115 64.68 118.35 -0.55
CA PHE A 115 64.21 119.11 0.61
C PHE A 115 65.22 120.17 1.11
N GLU A 116 66.49 120.06 0.74
CA GLU A 116 67.57 120.98 1.10
C GLU A 116 68.18 121.61 -0.16
N PRO A 117 67.88 122.90 -0.46
CA PRO A 117 68.36 123.57 -1.67
C PRO A 117 69.88 123.63 -1.82
N THR A 118 70.62 123.45 -0.72
CA THR A 118 72.09 123.44 -0.70
C THR A 118 72.69 122.07 -1.04
N TRP A 119 71.88 121.03 -1.24
CA TRP A 119 72.35 119.65 -1.45
C TRP A 119 72.22 119.22 -2.91
N ASN A 120 73.36 119.00 -3.58
CA ASN A 120 73.40 118.70 -5.02
C ASN A 120 73.81 117.24 -5.34
N LEU A 121 73.86 116.35 -4.35
CA LEU A 121 74.21 114.94 -4.54
C LEU A 121 72.94 114.10 -4.67
N GLY A 122 72.93 113.10 -5.55
CA GLY A 122 71.79 112.18 -5.76
C GLY A 122 71.60 111.11 -4.67
N TYR A 123 72.33 111.27 -3.56
CA TYR A 123 72.32 110.43 -2.37
C TYR A 123 72.44 111.33 -1.14
N GLY A 124 72.15 110.78 0.03
CA GLY A 124 72.19 111.50 1.29
C GLY A 124 70.79 111.85 1.77
N ARG A 125 70.50 111.48 3.00
CA ARG A 125 69.14 111.42 3.52
C ARG A 125 69.06 112.04 4.90
N LYS A 126 67.90 112.63 5.21
CA LYS A 126 67.52 112.98 6.59
C LYS A 126 66.53 111.95 7.09
N ARG A 127 66.77 111.40 8.29
CA ARG A 127 65.90 110.41 8.92
C ARG A 127 65.22 111.00 10.15
N TYR A 128 63.96 110.66 10.32
CA TYR A 128 63.13 110.97 11.48
C TYR A 128 62.50 109.66 11.93
N THR A 129 62.79 109.21 13.14
CA THR A 129 62.21 107.99 13.71
C THR A 129 61.64 108.33 15.08
N PHE A 130 60.34 108.10 15.23
CA PHE A 130 59.61 108.29 16.48
C PHE A 130 59.25 106.91 17.00
N TYR A 131 59.73 106.59 18.19
CA TYR A 131 59.45 105.32 18.83
C TYR A 131 58.20 105.46 19.70
N HIS A 132 57.41 104.40 19.79
CA HIS A 132 56.31 104.34 20.74
C HIS A 132 56.82 104.44 22.19
N GLN A 133 57.99 103.86 22.47
CA GLN A 133 58.69 104.01 23.75
C GLN A 133 60.09 104.59 23.56
N GLY A 134 60.32 105.77 24.16
CA GLY A 134 61.62 106.43 24.20
C GLY A 134 61.72 107.70 23.33
N PRO A 135 62.84 108.43 23.40
CA PRO A 135 63.00 109.68 22.65
C PRO A 135 63.15 109.43 21.14
N PRO A 136 62.68 110.37 20.28
CA PRO A 136 62.83 110.27 18.84
C PRO A 136 64.31 110.37 18.42
N ALA A 137 64.65 109.69 17.31
CA ALA A 137 65.96 109.77 16.68
C ALA A 137 65.86 110.58 15.37
N ILE A 138 66.71 111.60 15.23
CA ILE A 138 66.78 112.43 14.03
C ILE A 138 68.25 112.55 13.60
N ASP A 139 68.59 111.93 12.48
CA ASP A 139 69.97 111.81 12.01
C ASP A 139 70.06 111.98 10.47
N SER A 140 71.25 111.78 9.92
CA SER A 140 71.49 111.80 8.47
C SER A 140 72.23 110.53 8.05
N ALA A 141 71.84 109.94 6.91
CA ALA A 141 72.38 108.67 6.42
C ALA A 141 72.79 108.73 4.95
N ASN A 142 73.61 107.76 4.51
CA ASN A 142 74.07 107.60 3.11
C ASN A 142 74.78 108.84 2.51
N LEU A 143 75.49 109.63 3.33
CA LEU A 143 76.16 110.87 2.87
C LEU A 143 77.35 110.64 1.92
N GLN A 144 77.79 109.39 1.75
CA GLN A 144 78.85 109.01 0.79
C GLN A 144 78.35 108.08 -0.33
N GLY A 145 77.05 107.81 -0.41
CA GLY A 145 76.44 106.92 -1.40
C GLY A 145 75.41 105.96 -0.79
N ASP A 146 74.53 105.43 -1.64
CA ASP A 146 73.50 104.47 -1.22
C ASP A 146 74.07 103.07 -1.01
N LEU A 147 73.60 102.40 0.05
CA LEU A 147 73.99 101.04 0.39
C LEU A 147 73.35 100.04 -0.59
N ARG A 148 74.19 99.35 -1.38
CA ARG A 148 73.74 98.30 -2.31
C ARG A 148 73.03 97.17 -1.57
N GLY A 149 71.89 96.72 -2.11
CA GLY A 149 71.09 95.64 -1.53
C GLY A 149 70.25 96.03 -0.31
N SER A 150 70.27 97.31 0.11
CA SER A 150 69.37 97.79 1.18
C SER A 150 67.93 97.87 0.70
N SER A 151 66.97 97.66 1.61
CA SER A 151 65.53 97.86 1.33
C SER A 151 65.24 99.28 0.85
N TYR A 152 65.92 100.29 1.42
CA TYR A 152 65.77 101.67 0.95
C TYR A 152 66.16 101.86 -0.52
N LEU A 153 67.30 101.29 -0.95
CA LEU A 153 67.71 101.39 -2.36
C LEU A 153 66.72 100.66 -3.28
N ARG A 154 66.16 99.53 -2.83
CA ARG A 154 65.11 98.81 -3.56
C ARG A 154 63.86 99.69 -3.74
N LEU A 155 63.35 100.27 -2.67
CA LEU A 155 62.26 101.26 -2.68
C LEU A 155 62.54 102.44 -3.60
N LYS A 156 63.78 102.95 -3.61
CA LYS A 156 64.23 104.04 -4.50
C LYS A 156 64.17 103.68 -5.98
N LEU A 157 64.53 102.45 -6.33
CA LEU A 157 64.54 101.95 -7.70
C LEU A 157 63.14 101.54 -8.18
N GLU A 158 62.38 100.87 -7.32
CA GLU A 158 61.09 100.27 -7.68
C GLU A 158 59.92 101.24 -7.55
N LYS A 159 60.04 102.27 -6.69
CA LYS A 159 58.99 103.27 -6.42
C LYS A 159 57.64 102.64 -6.06
N ARG A 160 57.67 101.53 -5.30
CA ARG A 160 56.50 100.76 -4.84
C ARG A 160 56.50 100.57 -3.34
N GLU A 161 55.37 100.17 -2.79
CA GLU A 161 55.26 99.78 -1.39
C GLU A 161 56.00 98.46 -1.15
N GLU A 162 56.56 98.30 0.03
CA GLU A 162 57.30 97.10 0.41
C GLU A 162 56.99 96.75 1.87
N VAL A 163 56.85 95.46 2.14
CA VAL A 163 56.85 94.91 3.50
C VAL A 163 58.11 94.09 3.63
N ASN A 164 59.04 94.57 4.45
CA ASN A 164 60.35 93.95 4.59
C ASN A 164 60.23 92.59 5.27
N ASP A 165 61.01 91.60 4.84
CA ASP A 165 61.18 90.39 5.63
C ASP A 165 61.66 90.71 7.05
N PRO A 166 61.31 89.90 8.08
CA PRO A 166 61.66 90.19 9.46
C PRO A 166 63.15 90.39 9.72
N TYR A 167 63.48 91.41 10.51
CA TYR A 167 64.86 91.75 10.88
C TYR A 167 64.91 92.45 12.24
N TYR A 168 66.10 92.48 12.86
CA TYR A 168 66.34 93.26 14.08
C TYR A 168 66.58 94.72 13.73
N TYR A 169 65.86 95.64 14.40
CA TYR A 169 65.99 97.08 14.15
C TYR A 169 67.36 97.67 14.52
N THR A 170 68.22 96.92 15.25
CA THR A 170 69.60 97.31 15.63
C THR A 170 70.47 97.70 14.45
N LYS A 171 70.11 97.31 13.23
CA LYS A 171 70.90 97.57 12.02
C LYS A 171 70.87 99.01 11.51
N TYR A 172 70.01 99.90 12.04
CA TYR A 172 69.81 101.23 11.47
C TYR A 172 70.22 102.43 12.34
N SER A 173 70.53 102.24 13.62
CA SER A 173 70.95 103.33 14.50
C SER A 173 72.38 103.14 14.99
N ASP A 174 73.22 104.15 14.73
CA ASP A 174 74.61 104.24 15.24
C ASP A 174 74.64 104.45 16.78
N ALA A 175 73.48 104.45 17.45
CA ALA A 175 73.34 104.80 18.85
C ALA A 175 73.56 103.63 19.83
N GLY A 176 73.75 102.39 19.35
CA GLY A 176 74.08 101.24 20.21
C GLY A 176 73.07 100.99 21.34
N ASP A 177 71.80 101.32 21.12
CA ASP A 177 70.76 101.36 22.14
C ASP A 177 69.93 100.06 22.16
N GLU A 178 69.67 99.53 23.35
CA GLU A 178 68.85 98.32 23.62
C GLU A 178 67.43 98.42 23.02
N ARG A 179 66.93 99.64 22.76
CA ARG A 179 65.63 99.90 22.11
C ARG A 179 65.49 99.28 20.71
N ASN A 180 66.59 98.93 20.06
CA ASN A 180 66.58 98.38 18.71
C ASN A 180 66.64 96.84 18.65
N ASP A 181 66.70 96.13 19.80
CA ASP A 181 66.70 94.66 19.87
C ASP A 181 65.32 94.02 19.60
N VAL A 182 64.37 94.81 19.11
CA VAL A 182 63.05 94.32 18.68
C VAL A 182 63.19 93.66 17.31
N PHE A 183 62.73 92.41 17.22
CA PHE A 183 62.62 91.68 15.98
C PHE A 183 61.26 91.96 15.36
N GLY A 184 61.24 92.49 14.14
CA GLY A 184 60.03 93.00 13.53
C GLY A 184 60.12 93.17 12.02
N THR A 185 59.10 93.78 11.44
CA THR A 185 59.04 94.13 10.01
C THR A 185 58.74 95.61 9.85
N SER A 186 59.25 96.20 8.76
CA SER A 186 58.87 97.56 8.38
C SER A 186 57.94 97.53 7.18
N ILE A 187 56.83 98.23 7.31
CA ILE A 187 55.88 98.47 6.22
C ILE A 187 56.17 99.86 5.67
N CYS A 188 56.47 99.95 4.38
CA CYS A 188 57.08 101.12 3.77
C CYS A 188 56.32 101.57 2.52
N ALA A 189 56.21 102.89 2.34
CA ALA A 189 55.72 103.50 1.12
C ALA A 189 56.69 104.58 0.60
N PRO A 190 56.88 104.68 -0.73
CA PRO A 190 57.75 105.68 -1.32
C PRO A 190 57.09 107.06 -1.29
N ILE A 191 57.87 108.08 -0.95
CA ILE A 191 57.50 109.48 -1.10
C ILE A 191 57.78 109.84 -2.56
N LEU A 192 56.74 110.18 -3.31
CA LEU A 192 56.87 110.57 -4.70
C LEU A 192 56.63 112.07 -4.85
N ILE A 193 57.56 112.74 -5.49
CA ILE A 193 57.56 114.19 -5.73
C ILE A 193 57.69 114.38 -7.24
N ASP A 194 56.63 114.87 -7.88
CA ASP A 194 56.57 115.02 -9.34
C ASP A 194 56.90 113.72 -10.12
N GLY A 195 56.61 112.56 -9.52
CA GLY A 195 56.94 111.23 -10.08
C GLY A 195 58.37 110.74 -9.80
N GLU A 196 59.21 111.55 -9.17
CA GLU A 196 60.54 111.17 -8.72
C GLU A 196 60.55 110.72 -7.25
N PHE A 197 61.54 109.89 -6.91
CA PHE A 197 61.66 109.35 -5.57
C PHE A 197 62.23 110.40 -4.60
N GLY A 198 61.39 110.87 -3.69
CA GLY A 198 61.72 111.86 -2.67
C GLY A 198 62.10 111.28 -1.30
N GLY A 199 61.92 109.97 -1.10
CA GLY A 199 62.21 109.29 0.16
C GLY A 199 61.25 108.15 0.48
N VAL A 200 61.20 107.75 1.74
CA VAL A 200 60.34 106.66 2.24
C VAL A 200 59.68 107.07 3.55
N GLY A 201 58.39 106.79 3.69
CA GLY A 201 57.68 106.82 4.97
C GLY A 201 57.25 105.40 5.34
N GLY A 202 57.26 105.08 6.63
CA GLY A 202 56.90 103.74 7.07
C GLY A 202 56.66 103.64 8.56
N VAL A 203 56.20 102.47 8.96
CA VAL A 203 56.04 102.05 10.35
C VAL A 203 56.80 100.75 10.59
N ASP A 204 57.36 100.64 11.77
CA ASP A 204 58.01 99.44 12.27
C ASP A 204 57.04 98.70 13.20
N ILE A 205 56.83 97.41 12.96
CA ILE A 205 55.90 96.57 13.71
C ILE A 205 56.66 95.40 14.32
N SER A 206 56.50 95.18 15.63
CA SER A 206 57.06 93.99 16.30
C SER A 206 56.41 92.72 15.78
N LEU A 207 57.15 91.61 15.65
CA LEU A 207 56.52 90.35 15.27
C LEU A 207 55.47 89.87 16.28
N GLU A 208 55.51 90.37 17.52
CA GLU A 208 54.48 90.11 18.54
C GLU A 208 53.08 90.52 18.07
N HIS A 209 52.98 91.57 17.25
CA HIS A 209 51.71 92.04 16.71
C HIS A 209 51.02 90.99 15.83
N PHE A 210 51.78 90.14 15.13
CA PHE A 210 51.21 89.15 14.21
C PHE A 210 50.84 87.82 14.88
N GLN A 211 51.08 87.66 16.19
CA GLN A 211 50.87 86.36 16.86
C GLN A 211 49.41 85.91 16.91
N TYR A 212 48.45 86.83 16.74
CA TYR A 212 47.03 86.49 16.62
C TYR A 212 46.74 85.55 15.44
N VAL A 213 47.61 85.51 14.43
CA VAL A 213 47.45 84.59 13.29
C VAL A 213 47.51 83.13 13.74
N SER A 214 48.29 82.82 14.77
CA SER A 214 48.38 81.48 15.35
C SER A 214 47.16 81.10 16.23
N ASP A 215 46.27 82.04 16.53
CA ASP A 215 45.06 81.79 17.34
C ASP A 215 43.91 81.21 16.51
N PHE A 216 43.97 81.33 15.17
CA PHE A 216 43.00 80.69 14.28
C PHE A 216 43.11 79.15 14.36
N LYS A 217 41.98 78.47 14.55
CA LYS A 217 41.91 77.00 14.73
C LYS A 217 40.73 76.38 13.97
N PRO A 218 40.86 76.15 12.66
CA PRO A 218 39.81 75.53 11.84
C PRO A 218 39.62 74.05 12.10
N PHE A 219 40.72 73.35 12.41
CA PHE A 219 40.71 71.93 12.73
C PHE A 219 41.37 71.72 14.07
N ASP A 220 40.95 70.67 14.77
CA ASP A 220 41.64 70.23 15.96
C ASP A 220 43.09 69.88 15.61
N GLN A 221 44.03 70.33 16.44
CA GLN A 221 45.48 70.11 16.25
C GLN A 221 46.07 70.73 14.97
N SER A 222 45.34 71.56 14.23
CA SER A 222 45.96 72.34 13.15
C SER A 222 46.87 73.44 13.70
N GLN A 223 47.93 73.75 12.95
CA GLN A 223 48.80 74.88 13.24
C GLN A 223 48.70 75.86 12.08
N ILE A 224 48.34 77.10 12.38
CA ILE A 224 48.29 78.21 11.40
C ILE A 224 49.47 79.12 11.67
N PHE A 225 50.12 79.57 10.61
CA PHE A 225 51.28 80.42 10.69
C PHE A 225 51.31 81.45 9.56
N LEU A 226 52.04 82.53 9.79
CA LEU A 226 52.34 83.56 8.79
C LEU A 226 53.81 83.44 8.42
N ILE A 227 54.11 83.40 7.13
CA ILE A 227 55.48 83.44 6.60
C ILE A 227 55.68 84.67 5.72
N SER A 228 56.86 85.27 5.81
CA SER A 228 57.27 86.37 4.94
C SER A 228 57.63 85.86 3.54
N ASN A 229 57.88 86.77 2.60
CA ASN A 229 58.15 86.45 1.21
C ASN A 229 59.33 85.49 1.02
N ASN A 230 60.34 85.60 1.89
CA ASN A 230 61.51 84.73 1.86
C ASN A 230 61.35 83.42 2.66
N GLY A 231 60.16 83.09 3.16
CA GLY A 231 59.88 81.86 3.93
C GLY A 231 60.25 81.93 5.41
N THR A 232 60.45 83.11 5.98
CA THR A 232 60.68 83.27 7.44
C THR A 232 59.35 83.29 8.19
N PHE A 233 59.24 82.54 9.28
CA PHE A 233 58.06 82.58 10.15
C PHE A 233 57.93 83.93 10.87
N VAL A 234 56.81 84.58 10.63
CA VAL A 234 56.38 85.82 11.29
C VAL A 234 55.54 85.49 12.51
N SER A 235 54.65 84.51 12.39
CA SER A 235 53.84 83.97 13.49
C SER A 235 53.77 82.46 13.38
N HIS A 236 53.88 81.76 14.50
CA HIS A 236 53.73 80.31 14.57
C HIS A 236 53.30 79.87 15.99
N PRO A 237 52.47 78.82 16.17
CA PRO A 237 52.04 78.36 17.49
C PRO A 237 53.20 77.91 18.37
N ASN A 238 54.22 77.29 17.77
CA ASN A 238 55.53 77.10 18.39
C ASN A 238 56.38 78.37 18.24
N LYS A 239 56.55 79.11 19.35
CA LYS A 239 57.31 80.37 19.39
C LYS A 239 58.79 80.23 19.05
N GLU A 240 59.37 79.04 19.20
CA GLU A 240 60.78 78.79 18.84
C GLU A 240 61.04 78.89 17.33
N LEU A 241 59.98 78.76 16.51
CA LEU A 241 60.05 78.86 15.06
C LEU A 241 59.97 80.30 14.55
N ILE A 242 59.54 81.27 15.36
CA ILE A 242 59.43 82.67 14.95
C ILE A 242 60.83 83.20 14.58
N GLY A 243 60.96 83.78 13.38
CA GLY A 243 62.22 84.27 12.82
C GLY A 243 63.08 83.23 12.13
N LYS A 244 62.72 81.94 12.24
CA LYS A 244 63.38 80.85 11.52
C LYS A 244 62.78 80.65 10.14
N LYS A 245 63.48 79.90 9.30
CA LYS A 245 63.04 79.54 7.96
C LYS A 245 62.14 78.30 8.01
N MET A 246 61.26 78.17 7.00
CA MET A 246 60.29 77.08 6.89
C MET A 246 60.94 75.70 6.71
N ASP A 247 62.17 75.65 6.22
CA ASP A 247 63.01 74.45 6.13
C ASP A 247 63.37 73.84 7.50
N GLU A 248 63.32 74.61 8.58
CA GLU A 248 63.50 74.11 9.94
C GLU A 248 62.27 73.36 10.49
N MET A 249 61.10 73.52 9.85
CA MET A 249 59.86 72.84 10.22
C MET A 249 59.58 71.62 9.33
N ILE A 250 59.89 71.69 8.04
CA ILE A 250 59.51 70.68 7.05
C ILE A 250 60.67 69.75 6.76
N LEU A 251 60.47 68.44 6.90
CA LEU A 251 61.47 67.45 6.51
C LEU A 251 61.60 67.39 4.97
N PRO A 252 62.79 67.58 4.40
CA PRO A 252 63.01 67.70 2.94
C PRO A 252 62.81 66.40 2.14
N GLU A 253 62.37 65.31 2.76
CA GLU A 253 62.18 64.01 2.09
C GLU A 253 60.91 63.93 1.22
N ILE A 254 59.91 64.78 1.48
CA ILE A 254 58.57 64.67 0.86
C ILE A 254 58.21 65.85 -0.03
N VAL A 255 58.71 67.05 0.29
CA VAL A 255 58.41 68.28 -0.44
C VAL A 255 59.72 68.91 -0.91
N ASP A 256 59.79 69.30 -2.19
CA ASP A 256 60.88 70.13 -2.67
C ASP A 256 60.74 71.54 -2.08
N LEU A 257 61.55 71.85 -1.08
CA LEU A 257 61.55 73.14 -0.39
C LEU A 257 61.82 74.31 -1.35
N HIS A 258 62.55 74.09 -2.47
CA HIS A 258 62.75 75.12 -3.48
C HIS A 258 61.47 75.42 -4.25
N GLU A 259 60.64 74.40 -4.50
CA GLU A 259 59.33 74.61 -5.12
C GLU A 259 58.42 75.39 -4.17
N LEU A 260 58.42 75.05 -2.89
CA LEU A 260 57.63 75.73 -1.87
C LEU A 260 57.98 77.23 -1.75
N ASP A 261 59.28 77.55 -1.64
CA ASP A 261 59.77 78.92 -1.60
C ASP A 261 59.46 79.67 -2.91
N ALA A 262 59.54 78.99 -4.06
CA ALA A 262 59.16 79.56 -5.35
C ALA A 262 57.66 79.87 -5.43
N LYS A 263 56.79 79.02 -4.87
CA LYS A 263 55.34 79.26 -4.83
C LYS A 263 54.99 80.46 -3.96
N VAL A 264 55.59 80.56 -2.76
CA VAL A 264 55.41 81.69 -1.85
C VAL A 264 55.88 82.99 -2.51
N SER A 265 57.10 82.99 -3.06
CA SER A 265 57.67 84.20 -3.69
C SER A 265 56.91 84.66 -4.94
N GLN A 266 56.25 83.76 -5.65
CA GLN A 266 55.41 84.06 -6.82
C GLN A 266 53.95 84.38 -6.48
N GLY A 267 53.55 84.31 -5.20
CA GLY A 267 52.17 84.54 -4.79
C GLY A 267 51.21 83.48 -5.31
N GLN A 268 51.61 82.21 -5.29
CA GLN A 268 50.78 81.08 -5.71
C GLN A 268 50.34 80.26 -4.50
N SER A 269 49.06 79.92 -4.45
CA SER A 269 48.55 78.97 -3.47
C SER A 269 49.10 77.57 -3.75
N PHE A 270 49.33 76.79 -2.70
CA PHE A 270 49.96 75.48 -2.80
C PHE A 270 49.40 74.54 -1.74
N MET A 271 49.24 73.26 -2.08
CA MET A 271 48.76 72.24 -1.15
C MET A 271 49.48 70.91 -1.40
N VAL A 272 50.02 70.32 -0.33
CA VAL A 272 50.80 69.09 -0.42
C VAL A 272 50.76 68.31 0.90
N ASP A 273 50.97 67.01 0.82
CA ASP A 273 51.29 66.21 2.01
C ASP A 273 52.74 66.39 2.42
N THR A 274 52.99 66.51 3.72
CA THR A 274 54.31 66.71 4.28
C THR A 274 54.50 66.00 5.63
N ARG A 275 55.73 65.99 6.14
CA ARG A 275 56.06 65.56 7.50
C ARG A 275 56.78 66.70 8.23
N ILE A 276 56.32 66.96 9.44
CA ILE A 276 56.76 68.09 10.28
C ILE A 276 57.76 67.63 11.36
N SER A 277 57.87 66.32 11.59
CA SER A 277 58.85 65.75 12.51
C SER A 277 59.19 64.30 12.18
N ASP A 278 60.23 63.77 12.82
CA ASP A 278 60.66 62.36 12.72
C ASP A 278 59.62 61.35 13.26
N SER A 279 58.47 61.82 13.77
CA SER A 279 57.36 60.96 14.23
C SER A 279 56.77 60.07 13.12
N GLY A 280 57.01 60.43 11.85
CA GLY A 280 56.46 59.74 10.68
C GLY A 280 55.01 60.10 10.37
N GLU A 281 54.39 60.99 11.14
CA GLU A 281 53.02 61.46 10.93
C GLU A 281 52.92 62.38 9.71
N VAL A 282 51.91 62.13 8.87
CA VAL A 282 51.68 62.88 7.64
C VAL A 282 50.69 64.02 7.92
N TYR A 283 51.04 65.21 7.48
CA TYR A 283 50.25 66.43 7.59
C TYR A 283 49.89 66.93 6.20
N LEU A 284 48.70 67.50 6.05
CA LEU A 284 48.34 68.32 4.91
C LEU A 284 48.86 69.75 5.15
N LEU A 285 49.76 70.23 4.31
CA LEU A 285 50.20 71.63 4.26
C LEU A 285 49.40 72.34 3.17
N ALA A 286 48.74 73.45 3.51
CA ALA A 286 48.16 74.35 2.54
C ALA A 286 48.65 75.79 2.78
N LEU A 287 49.04 76.46 1.71
CA LEU A 287 49.52 77.85 1.68
C LEU A 287 48.62 78.72 0.82
N ALA A 288 48.26 79.90 1.30
CA ALA A 288 47.62 80.94 0.50
C ALA A 288 48.41 82.26 0.57
N PRO A 289 48.64 82.93 -0.57
CA PRO A 289 49.41 84.16 -0.64
C PRO A 289 48.62 85.37 -0.12
N ILE A 290 49.35 86.31 0.44
CA ILE A 290 48.89 87.61 0.92
C ILE A 290 49.56 88.68 0.05
N GLU A 291 48.80 89.24 -0.89
CA GLU A 291 49.24 90.38 -1.68
C GLU A 291 49.09 91.67 -0.87
N LEU A 292 50.19 92.38 -0.68
CA LEU A 292 50.31 93.52 0.24
C LEU A 292 50.47 94.82 -0.55
N GLY A 293 49.45 95.67 -0.57
CA GLY A 293 49.44 96.92 -1.34
C GLY A 293 49.80 96.70 -2.81
N ASN A 294 50.76 97.47 -3.31
CA ASN A 294 51.34 97.32 -4.66
C ASN A 294 52.73 96.64 -4.67
N SER A 295 53.09 95.95 -3.59
CA SER A 295 54.36 95.23 -3.44
C SER A 295 54.50 94.07 -4.43
N TYR A 296 55.73 93.77 -4.84
CA TYR A 296 56.05 92.56 -5.61
C TYR A 296 56.29 91.32 -4.74
N TYR A 297 56.32 91.49 -3.42
CA TYR A 297 56.75 90.47 -2.48
C TYR A 297 55.57 90.05 -1.58
N PRO A 298 54.73 89.10 -2.04
CA PRO A 298 53.63 88.59 -1.23
C PRO A 298 54.18 87.79 -0.05
N TRP A 299 53.45 87.86 1.07
CA TRP A 299 53.63 86.95 2.20
C TRP A 299 52.67 85.76 2.03
N ALA A 300 52.64 84.79 2.94
CA ALA A 300 51.67 83.71 2.87
C ALA A 300 51.19 83.25 4.25
N ILE A 301 49.92 82.86 4.32
CA ILE A 301 49.39 82.06 5.43
C ILE A 301 49.60 80.59 5.09
N GLY A 302 50.07 79.84 6.06
CA GLY A 302 50.08 78.39 6.01
C GLY A 302 49.25 77.76 7.10
N ILE A 303 48.64 76.62 6.76
CA ILE A 303 48.09 75.68 7.73
C ILE A 303 48.75 74.32 7.56
N VAL A 304 48.98 73.65 8.67
CA VAL A 304 49.27 72.22 8.70
C VAL A 304 48.20 71.50 9.50
N VAL A 305 47.62 70.46 8.92
CA VAL A 305 46.56 69.64 9.54
C VAL A 305 46.98 68.18 9.54
N PRO A 306 47.00 67.49 10.71
CA PRO A 306 47.27 66.06 10.75
C PRO A 306 46.29 65.26 9.88
N ARG A 307 46.78 64.32 9.07
CA ARG A 307 45.91 63.51 8.20
C ARG A 307 44.96 62.62 8.98
N ASP A 308 45.35 62.16 10.16
CA ASP A 308 44.50 61.36 11.04
C ASP A 308 43.30 62.17 11.58
N VAL A 309 43.47 63.46 11.88
CA VAL A 309 42.36 64.36 12.25
C VAL A 309 41.33 64.44 11.11
N ILE A 310 41.80 64.65 9.88
CA ILE A 310 40.93 64.66 8.67
C ILE A 310 40.20 63.31 8.51
N LEU A 311 40.86 62.20 8.83
CA LEU A 311 40.31 60.85 8.68
C LEU A 311 39.48 60.37 9.89
N THR A 312 39.55 61.04 11.04
CA THR A 312 38.88 60.60 12.27
C THR A 312 37.36 60.64 12.11
N GLU A 313 36.84 61.68 11.45
CA GLU A 313 35.41 61.77 11.13
C GLU A 313 34.97 60.62 10.20
N VAL A 314 35.79 60.29 9.20
CA VAL A 314 35.57 59.17 8.26
C VAL A 314 35.53 57.83 8.99
N ASN A 315 36.47 57.59 9.91
CA ASN A 315 36.56 56.34 10.66
C ASN A 315 35.31 56.10 11.53
N SER A 316 34.77 57.16 12.15
CA SER A 316 33.52 57.06 12.92
C SER A 316 32.32 56.67 12.03
N SER A 317 32.26 57.23 10.82
CA SER A 317 31.25 56.91 9.81
C SER A 317 31.43 55.51 9.23
N MET A 318 32.66 55.02 9.13
CA MET A 318 32.97 53.66 8.72
C MET A 318 32.45 52.62 9.72
N LEU A 319 32.66 52.83 11.04
CA LEU A 319 32.15 51.93 12.08
C LEU A 319 30.62 51.85 12.06
N ARG A 320 29.93 53.00 11.94
CA ARG A 320 28.46 53.05 11.81
C ARG A 320 27.99 52.29 10.56
N SER A 321 28.66 52.47 9.44
CA SER A 321 28.35 51.78 8.18
C SER A 321 28.52 50.26 8.31
N LEU A 322 29.55 49.80 9.03
CA LEU A 322 29.79 48.39 9.30
C LEU A 322 28.72 47.77 10.21
N LEU A 323 28.22 48.52 11.21
CA LEU A 323 27.10 48.06 12.04
C LEU A 323 25.81 47.92 11.22
N ILE A 324 25.52 48.89 10.35
CA ILE A 324 24.39 48.81 9.40
C ILE A 324 24.57 47.61 8.46
N ALA A 325 25.80 47.33 8.04
CA ALA A 325 26.11 46.17 7.22
C ALA A 325 25.70 44.86 7.90
N ILE A 326 26.18 44.66 9.14
CA ILE A 326 25.89 43.46 9.92
C ILE A 326 24.38 43.32 10.16
N LEU A 327 23.71 44.42 10.50
CA LEU A 327 22.26 44.44 10.68
C LEU A 327 21.53 44.03 9.39
N GLY A 328 21.94 44.58 8.25
CA GLY A 328 21.37 44.25 6.93
C GLY A 328 21.54 42.76 6.59
N ILE A 329 22.74 42.20 6.75
CA ILE A 329 23.01 40.77 6.56
C ILE A 329 22.13 39.92 7.48
N THR A 330 21.99 40.33 8.75
CA THR A 330 21.17 39.63 9.74
C THR A 330 19.69 39.62 9.35
N ILE A 331 19.15 40.76 8.92
CA ILE A 331 17.77 40.88 8.44
C ILE A 331 17.55 39.99 7.22
N ILE A 332 18.46 40.03 6.24
CA ILE A 332 18.34 39.20 5.04
C ILE A 332 18.40 37.71 5.40
N ALA A 333 19.30 37.30 6.29
CA ALA A 333 19.37 35.92 6.77
C ALA A 333 18.05 35.49 7.45
N LEU A 334 17.42 36.37 8.23
CA LEU A 334 16.15 36.12 8.91
C LEU A 334 14.98 36.01 7.91
N VAL A 335 14.93 36.88 6.90
CA VAL A 335 13.94 36.84 5.81
C VAL A 335 14.08 35.55 5.00
N LEU A 336 15.31 35.21 4.57
CA LEU A 336 15.59 33.96 3.85
C LEU A 336 15.23 32.74 4.68
N TRP A 337 15.53 32.77 5.99
CA TRP A 337 15.14 31.71 6.91
C TRP A 337 13.61 31.57 6.99
N LYS A 338 12.87 32.68 7.07
CA LYS A 338 11.40 32.70 7.12
C LYS A 338 10.77 32.13 5.83
N ILE A 339 11.21 32.61 4.66
CA ILE A 339 10.75 32.12 3.34
C ILE A 339 11.03 30.63 3.21
N SER A 340 12.26 30.22 3.50
CA SER A 340 12.68 28.82 3.42
C SER A 340 11.86 27.92 4.34
N ASN A 341 11.49 28.40 5.53
CA ASN A 341 10.61 27.67 6.45
C ASN A 341 9.17 27.56 5.93
N ASN A 342 8.64 28.62 5.31
CA ASN A 342 7.29 28.65 4.75
C ASN A 342 7.13 27.73 3.55
N ILE A 343 8.19 27.49 2.77
CA ILE A 343 8.17 26.54 1.65
C ILE A 343 8.42 25.10 2.13
N THR A 344 9.45 24.90 2.97
CA THR A 344 9.90 23.54 3.30
C THR A 344 8.94 22.82 4.26
N LYS A 345 8.27 23.53 5.17
CA LYS A 345 7.35 22.90 6.15
C LYS A 345 6.12 22.26 5.47
N PRO A 346 5.34 22.95 4.61
CA PRO A 346 4.22 22.34 3.90
C PRO A 346 4.66 21.19 3.00
N LEU A 347 5.75 21.35 2.24
CA LEU A 347 6.29 20.26 1.40
C LEU A 347 6.63 19.01 2.21
N ASN A 348 7.20 19.15 3.40
CA ASN A 348 7.47 18.01 4.27
C ASN A 348 6.19 17.35 4.79
N ARG A 349 5.11 18.11 5.03
CA ARG A 349 3.80 17.55 5.44
C ARG A 349 3.17 16.76 4.30
N VAL A 350 3.15 17.31 3.09
CA VAL A 350 2.68 16.60 1.89
C VAL A 350 3.49 15.32 1.68
N ASN A 351 4.82 15.40 1.75
CA ASN A 351 5.68 14.22 1.58
C ASN A 351 5.44 13.15 2.67
N ALA A 352 5.15 13.56 3.90
CA ALA A 352 4.76 12.63 4.96
C ALA A 352 3.41 11.97 4.65
N LEU A 353 2.40 12.75 4.24
CA LEU A 353 1.09 12.25 3.86
C LEU A 353 1.18 11.23 2.72
N ILE A 354 1.91 11.55 1.65
CA ILE A 354 2.13 10.63 0.51
C ILE A 354 2.85 9.35 0.96
N LYS A 355 3.84 9.46 1.86
CA LYS A 355 4.57 8.30 2.38
C LYS A 355 3.67 7.37 3.18
N GLU A 356 2.74 7.91 3.96
CA GLU A 356 1.77 7.13 4.73
C GLU A 356 0.73 6.47 3.82
N ILE A 357 0.21 7.20 2.83
CA ILE A 357 -0.65 6.63 1.78
C ILE A 357 0.05 5.47 1.07
N ALA A 358 1.34 5.62 0.73
CA ALA A 358 2.14 4.56 0.11
C ALA A 358 2.35 3.33 1.02
N GLN A 359 2.20 3.48 2.34
CA GLN A 359 2.22 2.39 3.31
C GLN A 359 0.83 1.80 3.57
N GLY A 360 -0.22 2.34 2.97
CA GLY A 360 -1.61 1.92 3.16
C GLY A 360 -2.32 2.55 4.36
N ASP A 361 -1.69 3.51 5.05
CA ASP A 361 -2.31 4.26 6.15
C ASP A 361 -3.08 5.46 5.58
N ILE A 362 -4.39 5.28 5.37
CA ILE A 362 -5.30 6.29 4.84
C ILE A 362 -6.07 6.92 6.02
N ASP A 363 -5.54 8.02 6.54
CA ASP A 363 -6.14 8.78 7.65
C ASP A 363 -6.52 10.20 7.21
N LEU A 364 -7.82 10.46 7.09
CA LEU A 364 -8.37 11.76 6.69
C LEU A 364 -8.04 12.90 7.67
N SER A 365 -7.71 12.59 8.93
CA SER A 365 -7.34 13.60 9.92
C SER A 365 -5.99 14.27 9.64
N LYS A 366 -5.15 13.61 8.83
CA LYS A 366 -3.80 14.07 8.48
C LYS A 366 -3.74 14.95 7.23
N LYS A 367 -4.89 15.27 6.64
CA LYS A 367 -4.98 16.22 5.53
C LYS A 367 -4.23 17.51 5.84
N VAL A 368 -3.59 18.06 4.81
CA VAL A 368 -2.89 19.34 4.94
C VAL A 368 -3.92 20.44 5.08
N SER A 369 -4.05 20.98 6.29
CA SER A 369 -4.92 22.12 6.60
C SER A 369 -4.23 23.45 6.23
N ASN A 370 -5.03 24.39 5.73
CA ASN A 370 -4.60 25.72 5.27
C ASN A 370 -3.46 25.65 4.22
N PRO A 371 -3.76 25.14 3.00
CA PRO A 371 -2.82 25.24 1.89
C PRO A 371 -2.43 26.70 1.64
N THR A 372 -1.15 26.91 1.27
CA THR A 372 -0.63 28.22 0.89
C THR A 372 -1.27 28.69 -0.43
N ASP A 373 -1.27 29.98 -0.70
CA ASP A 373 -1.80 30.54 -1.95
C ASP A 373 -0.71 30.58 -3.04
N ASP A 374 -0.12 29.40 -3.30
CA ASP A 374 1.00 29.19 -4.22
C ASP A 374 1.02 27.73 -4.75
N GLU A 375 2.02 27.39 -5.56
CA GLU A 375 2.18 26.04 -6.12
C GLU A 375 2.37 24.95 -5.05
N VAL A 376 2.88 25.32 -3.87
CA VAL A 376 3.00 24.38 -2.74
C VAL A 376 1.62 24.07 -2.14
N GLY A 377 0.71 25.06 -2.16
CA GLY A 377 -0.68 24.89 -1.81
C GLY A 377 -1.45 24.01 -2.79
N GLU A 378 -1.25 24.20 -4.09
CA GLU A 378 -1.87 23.38 -5.14
C GLU A 378 -1.50 21.90 -5.00
N ILE A 379 -0.23 21.61 -4.69
CA ILE A 379 0.22 20.25 -4.36
C ILE A 379 -0.50 19.71 -3.12
N SER A 380 -0.70 20.55 -2.10
CA SER A 380 -1.39 20.15 -0.87
C SER A 380 -2.87 19.83 -1.14
N ILE A 381 -3.54 20.62 -1.98
CA ILE A 381 -4.92 20.37 -2.42
C ILE A 381 -5.00 19.06 -3.21
N SER A 382 -4.08 18.84 -4.14
CA SER A 382 -4.02 17.62 -4.95
C SER A 382 -3.78 16.36 -4.08
N ALA A 383 -2.90 16.45 -3.09
CA ALA A 383 -2.68 15.37 -2.13
C ALA A 383 -3.92 15.09 -1.26
N ASN A 384 -4.64 16.14 -0.86
CA ASN A 384 -5.91 16.00 -0.12
C ASN A 384 -7.01 15.35 -1.00
N ALA A 385 -7.10 15.72 -2.28
CA ALA A 385 -8.04 15.09 -3.22
C ALA A 385 -7.71 13.60 -3.44
N LEU A 386 -6.42 13.25 -3.51
CA LEU A 386 -5.97 11.87 -3.63
C LEU A 386 -6.36 11.02 -2.42
N ILE A 387 -6.17 11.52 -1.19
CA ILE A 387 -6.56 10.75 0.00
C ILE A 387 -8.09 10.60 0.10
N ASP A 388 -8.86 11.61 -0.33
CA ASP A 388 -10.32 11.51 -0.40
C ASP A 388 -10.79 10.43 -1.37
N ASP A 389 -10.24 10.43 -2.58
CA ASP A 389 -10.54 9.44 -3.61
C ASP A 389 -10.18 8.01 -3.16
N LEU A 390 -8.99 7.82 -2.57
CA LEU A 390 -8.58 6.53 -2.02
C LEU A 390 -9.48 6.08 -0.86
N ASN A 391 -9.84 6.98 0.06
CA ASN A 391 -10.72 6.65 1.17
C ASN A 391 -12.12 6.23 0.67
N ASN A 392 -12.67 6.91 -0.33
CA ASN A 392 -13.94 6.53 -0.95
C ASN A 392 -13.88 5.12 -1.55
N LYS A 393 -12.75 4.73 -2.16
CA LYS A 393 -12.54 3.38 -2.71
C LYS A 393 -12.41 2.33 -1.61
N VAL A 394 -11.77 2.66 -0.49
CA VAL A 394 -11.72 1.78 0.69
C VAL A 394 -13.11 1.53 1.25
N GLU A 395 -13.93 2.57 1.41
CA GLU A 395 -15.31 2.44 1.89
C GLU A 395 -16.19 1.65 0.89
N PHE A 396 -15.98 1.82 -0.41
CA PHE A 396 -16.66 1.02 -1.42
C PHE A 396 -16.26 -0.45 -1.36
N ALA A 397 -14.96 -0.75 -1.26
CA ALA A 397 -14.47 -2.12 -1.09
C ALA A 397 -14.99 -2.77 0.20
N LYS A 398 -15.07 -2.01 1.29
CA LYS A 398 -15.65 -2.47 2.57
C LYS A 398 -17.15 -2.76 2.44
N SER A 399 -17.88 -1.95 1.69
CA SER A 399 -19.31 -2.19 1.38
C SER A 399 -19.51 -3.46 0.55
N ILE A 400 -18.63 -3.72 -0.42
CA ILE A 400 -18.63 -4.99 -1.17
C ILE A 400 -18.35 -6.15 -0.21
N GLY A 401 -17.34 -6.03 0.65
CA GLY A 401 -16.96 -7.05 1.64
C GLY A 401 -18.03 -7.35 2.69
N SER A 402 -18.89 -6.37 3.02
CA SER A 402 -20.04 -6.57 3.92
C SER A 402 -21.28 -7.15 3.22
N GLY A 403 -21.20 -7.45 1.93
CA GLY A 403 -22.27 -8.06 1.14
C GLY A 403 -23.29 -7.07 0.56
N ASN A 404 -23.04 -5.76 0.68
CA ASN A 404 -23.89 -4.73 0.09
C ASN A 404 -23.47 -4.46 -1.37
N LEU A 405 -24.01 -5.27 -2.29
CA LEU A 405 -23.67 -5.25 -3.72
C LEU A 405 -24.55 -4.31 -4.56
N ASP A 406 -25.50 -3.60 -3.95
CA ASP A 406 -26.44 -2.72 -4.65
C ASP A 406 -26.06 -1.23 -4.53
N LEU A 407 -25.01 -0.93 -3.76
CA LEU A 407 -24.54 0.44 -3.60
C LEU A 407 -23.98 0.97 -4.93
N ALA A 408 -24.56 2.08 -5.39
CA ALA A 408 -24.03 2.81 -6.54
C ALA A 408 -22.73 3.51 -6.15
N HIS A 409 -21.67 3.31 -6.93
CA HIS A 409 -20.42 4.01 -6.80
C HIS A 409 -20.11 4.66 -8.14
N GLU A 410 -20.01 5.98 -8.16
CA GLU A 410 -19.62 6.74 -9.33
C GLU A 410 -18.10 6.72 -9.47
N VAL A 411 -17.63 6.43 -10.67
CA VAL A 411 -16.21 6.42 -11.00
C VAL A 411 -15.74 7.87 -11.06
N ALA A 412 -14.63 8.20 -10.40
CA ALA A 412 -14.11 9.58 -10.33
C ALA A 412 -13.68 10.17 -11.70
N GLY A 413 -13.62 9.34 -12.74
CA GLY A 413 -13.40 9.72 -14.14
C GLY A 413 -13.01 8.52 -15.02
N ASP A 414 -12.87 8.74 -16.33
CA ASP A 414 -12.59 7.64 -17.29
C ASP A 414 -11.28 6.89 -17.04
N GLN A 415 -10.34 7.47 -16.27
CA GLN A 415 -9.02 6.89 -15.98
C GLN A 415 -8.93 6.19 -14.61
N ASP A 416 -10.02 6.13 -13.84
CA ASP A 416 -10.01 5.48 -12.52
C ASP A 416 -10.10 3.94 -12.65
N ILE A 417 -8.95 3.32 -12.93
CA ILE A 417 -8.81 1.88 -13.10
C ILE A 417 -9.20 1.12 -11.83
N LEU A 418 -8.84 1.63 -10.65
CA LEU A 418 -9.15 0.98 -9.38
C LEU A 418 -10.66 0.98 -9.12
N GLY A 419 -11.33 2.13 -9.32
CA GLY A 419 -12.79 2.23 -9.22
C GLY A 419 -13.49 1.27 -10.19
N LYS A 420 -13.07 1.24 -11.46
CA LYS A 420 -13.61 0.29 -12.46
C LYS A 420 -13.39 -1.17 -12.08
N SER A 421 -12.23 -1.50 -11.51
CA SER A 421 -11.92 -2.87 -11.07
C SER A 421 -12.77 -3.30 -9.89
N LEU A 422 -13.01 -2.41 -8.92
CA LEU A 422 -13.92 -2.67 -7.79
C LEU A 422 -15.37 -2.85 -8.26
N ILE A 423 -15.82 -2.07 -9.25
CA ILE A 423 -17.13 -2.26 -9.88
C ILE A 423 -17.20 -3.62 -10.57
N SER A 424 -16.18 -4.00 -11.35
CA SER A 424 -16.14 -5.32 -12.01
C SER A 424 -16.15 -6.46 -10.98
N MET A 425 -15.44 -6.32 -9.86
CA MET A 425 -15.46 -7.29 -8.77
C MET A 425 -16.85 -7.41 -8.15
N ARG A 426 -17.53 -6.28 -7.90
CA ARG A 426 -18.91 -6.26 -7.40
C ARG A 426 -19.85 -6.99 -8.35
N GLU A 427 -19.77 -6.73 -9.66
CA GLU A 427 -20.60 -7.42 -10.65
C GLU A 427 -20.35 -8.93 -10.67
N SER A 428 -19.08 -9.36 -10.64
CA SER A 428 -18.75 -10.78 -10.56
C SER A 428 -19.27 -11.42 -9.26
N LEU A 429 -19.19 -10.73 -8.13
CA LEU A 429 -19.76 -11.22 -6.85
C LEU A 429 -21.29 -11.27 -6.89
N LYS A 430 -21.93 -10.30 -7.53
CA LYS A 430 -23.39 -10.26 -7.71
C LYS A 430 -23.86 -11.43 -8.56
N GLU A 431 -23.14 -11.75 -9.63
CA GLU A 431 -23.42 -12.93 -10.46
C GLU A 431 -23.14 -14.23 -9.70
N SER A 432 -22.01 -14.33 -8.99
CA SER A 432 -21.70 -15.49 -8.14
C SER A 432 -22.77 -15.73 -7.08
N LYS A 433 -23.30 -14.68 -6.46
CA LYS A 433 -24.38 -14.78 -5.47
C LYS A 433 -25.67 -15.34 -6.09
N LYS A 434 -26.05 -14.87 -7.29
CA LYS A 434 -27.22 -15.41 -8.01
C LYS A 434 -27.03 -16.89 -8.34
N GLU A 435 -25.83 -17.28 -8.74
CA GLU A 435 -25.50 -18.67 -9.05
C GLU A 435 -25.52 -19.56 -7.79
N ASP A 436 -24.98 -19.09 -6.67
CA ASP A 436 -25.07 -19.79 -5.38
C ASP A 436 -26.53 -19.93 -4.91
N GLU A 437 -27.36 -18.91 -5.10
CA GLU A 437 -28.80 -18.97 -4.80
C GLU A 437 -29.53 -20.03 -5.64
N ARG A 438 -29.21 -20.14 -6.94
CA ARG A 438 -29.74 -21.19 -7.83
C ARG A 438 -29.31 -22.58 -7.37
N ARG A 439 -28.03 -22.79 -7.09
CA ARG A 439 -27.50 -24.08 -6.59
C ARG A 439 -28.13 -24.47 -5.25
N SER A 440 -28.26 -23.51 -4.34
CA SER A 440 -28.92 -23.71 -3.04
C SER A 440 -30.39 -24.08 -3.19
N TRP A 441 -31.10 -23.51 -4.17
CA TRP A 441 -32.47 -23.92 -4.50
C TRP A 441 -32.52 -25.39 -4.99
N ILE A 442 -31.68 -25.77 -5.95
CA ILE A 442 -31.61 -27.16 -6.45
C ILE A 442 -31.32 -28.15 -5.30
N ASN A 443 -30.31 -27.87 -4.47
CA ASN A 443 -29.92 -28.76 -3.38
C ASN A 443 -31.01 -28.91 -2.31
N ARG A 444 -31.72 -27.81 -1.97
CA ARG A 444 -32.88 -27.88 -1.07
C ARG A 444 -34.00 -28.73 -1.67
N GLY A 445 -34.22 -28.62 -2.97
CA GLY A 445 -35.15 -29.45 -3.71
C GLY A 445 -34.76 -30.92 -3.60
N LEU A 446 -33.53 -31.27 -3.98
CA LEU A 446 -33.04 -32.65 -3.93
C LEU A 446 -33.18 -33.24 -2.53
N ALA A 447 -32.79 -32.51 -1.49
CA ALA A 447 -32.97 -32.96 -0.10
C ALA A 447 -34.43 -33.27 0.26
N LYS A 448 -35.37 -32.38 -0.13
CA LYS A 448 -36.81 -32.61 0.08
C LYS A 448 -37.29 -33.87 -0.62
N PHE A 449 -36.86 -34.10 -1.86
CA PHE A 449 -37.31 -35.27 -2.62
C PHE A 449 -36.62 -36.57 -2.20
N THR A 450 -35.38 -36.54 -1.74
CA THR A 450 -34.73 -37.71 -1.14
C THR A 450 -35.54 -38.25 0.05
N GLU A 451 -36.16 -37.39 0.86
CA GLU A 451 -37.08 -37.84 1.92
C GLU A 451 -38.36 -38.48 1.35
N ILE A 452 -38.95 -37.90 0.31
CA ILE A 452 -40.14 -38.46 -0.36
C ILE A 452 -39.83 -39.83 -0.98
N LEU A 453 -38.69 -39.96 -1.63
CA LEU A 453 -38.21 -41.21 -2.25
C LEU A 453 -37.92 -42.30 -1.21
N ARG A 454 -37.54 -41.94 0.03
CA ARG A 454 -37.24 -42.88 1.11
C ARG A 454 -38.48 -43.40 1.86
N LEU A 455 -39.59 -42.66 1.86
CA LEU A 455 -40.84 -43.01 2.58
C LEU A 455 -41.75 -43.95 1.76
N ASN A 456 -41.19 -44.94 1.08
CA ASN A 456 -41.85 -45.77 0.05
C ASN A 456 -42.51 -47.05 0.59
N GLU A 457 -43.14 -47.00 1.76
CA GLU A 457 -43.73 -48.17 2.45
C GLU A 457 -45.16 -48.55 1.97
N GLY A 458 -45.63 -48.02 0.83
CA GLY A 458 -47.02 -48.17 0.32
C GLY A 458 -47.14 -48.81 -1.07
N GLU A 459 -48.37 -48.81 -1.63
CA GLU A 459 -48.63 -49.27 -3.00
C GLU A 459 -47.89 -48.40 -4.03
N MET A 460 -47.34 -49.05 -5.07
CA MET A 460 -46.47 -48.42 -6.07
C MET A 460 -47.15 -47.23 -6.79
N GLU A 461 -48.46 -47.31 -7.01
CA GLU A 461 -49.27 -46.27 -7.66
C GLU A 461 -49.35 -44.98 -6.82
N GLU A 462 -49.56 -45.10 -5.49
CA GLU A 462 -49.60 -43.94 -4.59
C GLU A 462 -48.25 -43.21 -4.52
N PHE A 463 -47.15 -43.98 -4.55
CA PHE A 463 -45.80 -43.44 -4.59
C PHE A 463 -45.56 -42.58 -5.84
N TYR A 464 -45.88 -43.09 -7.03
CA TYR A 464 -45.70 -42.36 -8.28
C TYR A 464 -46.53 -41.06 -8.32
N ILE A 465 -47.79 -41.12 -7.88
CA ILE A 465 -48.66 -39.94 -7.81
C ILE A 465 -48.07 -38.89 -6.85
N LYS A 466 -47.54 -39.31 -5.69
CA LYS A 466 -46.94 -38.41 -4.71
C LYS A 466 -45.68 -37.72 -5.23
N VAL A 467 -44.80 -38.45 -5.90
CA VAL A 467 -43.58 -37.89 -6.52
C VAL A 467 -43.95 -36.86 -7.58
N VAL A 468 -44.81 -37.22 -8.54
CA VAL A 468 -45.21 -36.35 -9.64
C VAL A 468 -45.91 -35.09 -9.11
N SER A 469 -46.86 -35.23 -8.18
CA SER A 469 -47.61 -34.10 -7.63
C SER A 469 -46.75 -33.12 -6.83
N GLU A 470 -45.76 -33.59 -6.06
CA GLU A 470 -44.83 -32.71 -5.36
C GLU A 470 -43.84 -32.04 -6.33
N MET A 471 -43.39 -32.72 -7.40
CA MET A 471 -42.53 -32.12 -8.42
C MET A 471 -43.23 -30.98 -9.13
N VAL A 472 -44.50 -31.16 -9.49
CA VAL A 472 -45.32 -30.10 -10.09
C VAL A 472 -45.38 -28.86 -9.19
N LYS A 473 -45.68 -29.04 -7.89
CA LYS A 473 -45.74 -27.92 -6.92
C LYS A 473 -44.39 -27.24 -6.68
N TYR A 474 -43.31 -28.00 -6.61
CA TYR A 474 -41.98 -27.46 -6.28
C TYR A 474 -41.37 -26.65 -7.44
N ILE A 475 -41.51 -27.18 -8.66
CA ILE A 475 -41.02 -26.52 -9.88
C ILE A 475 -41.97 -25.38 -10.28
N GLY A 476 -43.26 -25.52 -9.97
CA GLY A 476 -44.31 -24.56 -10.31
C GLY A 476 -44.84 -24.74 -11.73
N VAL A 477 -44.90 -25.97 -12.24
CA VAL A 477 -45.49 -26.30 -13.55
C VAL A 477 -46.96 -26.67 -13.39
N ASN A 478 -47.68 -26.90 -14.49
CA ASN A 478 -49.13 -27.05 -14.47
C ASN A 478 -49.59 -28.52 -14.59
N GLN A 479 -48.93 -29.30 -15.43
CA GLN A 479 -49.22 -30.73 -15.64
C GLN A 479 -47.93 -31.55 -15.66
N ALA A 480 -48.06 -32.83 -15.30
CA ALA A 480 -46.97 -33.78 -15.45
C ALA A 480 -47.49 -35.22 -15.61
N GLY A 481 -46.73 -36.02 -16.35
CA GLY A 481 -46.91 -37.47 -16.50
C GLY A 481 -45.60 -38.20 -16.16
N LEU A 482 -45.72 -39.37 -15.55
CA LEU A 482 -44.60 -40.30 -15.36
C LEU A 482 -44.94 -41.62 -16.05
N PHE A 483 -44.11 -41.96 -17.02
CA PHE A 483 -44.17 -43.21 -17.77
C PHE A 483 -43.06 -44.13 -17.28
N VAL A 484 -43.35 -45.38 -16.96
CA VAL A 484 -42.37 -46.38 -16.48
C VAL A 484 -42.40 -47.59 -17.39
N ILE A 485 -41.23 -48.20 -17.60
CA ILE A 485 -41.08 -49.35 -18.49
C ILE A 485 -41.75 -50.60 -17.90
N ASP A 486 -42.51 -51.32 -18.71
CA ASP A 486 -43.08 -52.64 -18.36
C ASP A 486 -43.10 -53.60 -19.55
N ASN A 487 -43.29 -54.89 -19.28
CA ASN A 487 -43.32 -55.96 -20.29
C ASN A 487 -44.71 -56.62 -20.33
N ASP A 488 -45.18 -57.02 -21.53
CA ASP A 488 -46.40 -57.80 -21.68
C ASP A 488 -46.18 -59.32 -21.53
N GLU A 489 -47.24 -60.14 -21.62
CA GLU A 489 -47.18 -61.61 -21.49
C GLU A 489 -46.26 -62.30 -22.53
N GLU A 490 -45.94 -61.61 -23.64
CA GLU A 490 -45.02 -62.07 -24.70
C GLU A 490 -43.62 -61.44 -24.56
N ASP A 491 -43.32 -60.80 -23.42
CA ASP A 491 -42.05 -60.14 -23.10
C ASP A 491 -41.72 -58.93 -24.02
N ARG A 492 -42.74 -58.29 -24.63
CA ARG A 492 -42.57 -57.03 -25.37
C ARG A 492 -42.60 -55.84 -24.43
N THR A 493 -41.62 -54.96 -24.57
CA THR A 493 -41.40 -53.80 -23.71
C THR A 493 -42.15 -52.56 -24.20
N TYR A 494 -42.83 -51.86 -23.29
CA TYR A 494 -43.55 -50.63 -23.54
C TYR A 494 -43.44 -49.65 -22.35
N LEU A 495 -43.88 -48.40 -22.54
CA LEU A 495 -43.94 -47.40 -21.47
C LEU A 495 -45.39 -47.27 -20.96
N GLU A 496 -45.62 -47.60 -19.69
CA GLU A 496 -46.93 -47.43 -19.04
C GLU A 496 -47.01 -46.07 -18.34
N LEU A 497 -48.11 -45.33 -18.54
CA LEU A 497 -48.41 -44.14 -17.74
C LEU A 497 -48.84 -44.56 -16.31
N VAL A 498 -47.91 -44.49 -15.37
CA VAL A 498 -48.12 -44.92 -13.97
C VAL A 498 -48.61 -43.81 -13.04
N ALA A 499 -48.39 -42.54 -13.41
CA ALA A 499 -48.95 -41.40 -12.68
C ALA A 499 -49.10 -40.17 -13.57
N ALA A 500 -50.14 -39.39 -13.31
CA ALA A 500 -50.34 -38.10 -13.95
C ALA A 500 -50.94 -37.08 -12.97
N TYR A 501 -50.55 -35.81 -13.11
CA TYR A 501 -51.05 -34.70 -12.31
C TYR A 501 -51.74 -33.67 -13.22
N ALA A 502 -52.97 -33.29 -12.84
CA ALA A 502 -53.83 -32.37 -13.58
C ALA A 502 -54.06 -32.77 -15.06
N TYR A 503 -53.97 -34.06 -15.35
CA TYR A 503 -54.28 -34.67 -16.65
C TYR A 503 -55.69 -35.29 -16.61
N GLU A 504 -56.44 -35.24 -17.71
CA GLU A 504 -57.87 -35.57 -17.74
C GLU A 504 -58.21 -36.96 -17.16
N ARG A 505 -59.20 -37.00 -16.27
CA ARG A 505 -59.77 -38.26 -15.75
C ARG A 505 -60.82 -38.82 -16.71
N LYS A 506 -60.58 -40.07 -17.12
CA LYS A 506 -61.56 -41.08 -17.59
C LYS A 506 -62.27 -40.82 -18.93
N LYS A 507 -61.58 -41.09 -20.04
CA LYS A 507 -62.06 -41.84 -21.23
C LYS A 507 -60.95 -41.84 -22.28
N PHE A 508 -60.40 -43.01 -22.60
CA PHE A 508 -59.27 -43.24 -23.52
C PHE A 508 -57.93 -42.66 -23.06
N ILE A 509 -57.34 -43.28 -22.02
CA ILE A 509 -55.90 -43.20 -21.81
C ILE A 509 -55.31 -44.40 -22.55
N GLU A 510 -54.51 -44.16 -23.58
CA GLU A 510 -53.52 -45.17 -23.97
C GLU A 510 -52.59 -45.31 -22.79
N LYS A 511 -52.89 -46.30 -21.95
CA LYS A 511 -52.07 -46.63 -20.79
C LYS A 511 -50.64 -46.98 -21.20
N ARG A 512 -50.47 -47.38 -22.46
CA ARG A 512 -49.29 -47.99 -23.06
C ARG A 512 -48.87 -47.15 -24.26
N VAL A 513 -47.63 -46.65 -24.22
CA VAL A 513 -46.95 -45.98 -25.33
C VAL A 513 -45.84 -46.91 -25.83
N GLU A 514 -45.82 -47.19 -27.14
CA GLU A 514 -44.78 -48.00 -27.75
C GLU A 514 -43.46 -47.20 -27.85
N LEU A 515 -42.32 -47.89 -27.81
CA LEU A 515 -41.00 -47.22 -27.78
C LEU A 515 -40.71 -46.36 -29.02
N ASP A 516 -41.38 -46.64 -30.14
CA ASP A 516 -41.25 -45.93 -31.42
C ASP A 516 -42.22 -44.74 -31.57
N GLU A 517 -43.00 -44.42 -30.54
CA GLU A 517 -44.12 -43.48 -30.61
C GLU A 517 -43.93 -42.25 -29.72
N GLY A 518 -44.29 -41.08 -30.27
CA GLY A 518 -44.35 -39.80 -29.55
C GLY A 518 -43.02 -39.29 -29.01
N LEU A 519 -43.08 -38.15 -28.32
CA LEU A 519 -41.90 -37.56 -27.67
C LEU A 519 -41.43 -38.37 -26.45
N VAL A 520 -42.35 -39.09 -25.80
CA VAL A 520 -42.03 -39.97 -24.68
C VAL A 520 -41.14 -41.14 -25.15
N GLY A 521 -41.49 -41.82 -26.25
CA GLY A 521 -40.65 -42.85 -26.85
C GLY A 521 -39.32 -42.30 -27.40
N GLN A 522 -39.34 -41.10 -28.00
CA GLN A 522 -38.12 -40.43 -28.46
C GLN A 522 -37.16 -40.10 -27.30
N CYS A 523 -37.68 -39.53 -26.20
CA CYS A 523 -36.91 -39.21 -25.00
C CYS A 523 -36.29 -40.48 -24.38
N TYR A 524 -37.04 -41.59 -24.40
CA TYR A 524 -36.56 -42.89 -23.96
C TYR A 524 -35.38 -43.39 -24.81
N LYS A 525 -35.52 -43.39 -26.15
CA LYS A 525 -34.49 -43.88 -27.07
C LYS A 525 -33.22 -43.04 -27.06
N GLU A 526 -33.37 -41.73 -27.08
CA GLU A 526 -32.22 -40.80 -27.11
C GLU A 526 -31.52 -40.71 -25.75
N LYS A 527 -32.19 -41.15 -24.67
CA LYS A 527 -31.70 -41.07 -23.28
C LYS A 527 -31.30 -39.65 -22.86
N GLN A 528 -31.89 -38.65 -23.52
CA GLN A 528 -31.63 -37.22 -23.34
C GLN A 528 -32.94 -36.48 -23.13
N ARG A 529 -32.87 -35.34 -22.44
CA ARG A 529 -34.02 -34.46 -22.25
C ARG A 529 -34.51 -33.90 -23.58
N ILE A 530 -35.81 -33.67 -23.68
CA ILE A 530 -36.45 -32.95 -24.79
C ILE A 530 -37.11 -31.71 -24.19
N SER A 531 -36.97 -30.55 -24.81
CA SER A 531 -37.57 -29.29 -24.34
C SER A 531 -38.09 -28.51 -25.54
N LEU A 532 -39.37 -28.15 -25.49
CA LEU A 532 -40.12 -27.52 -26.58
C LEU A 532 -40.87 -26.31 -26.05
N THR A 533 -40.55 -25.14 -26.58
CA THR A 533 -41.29 -23.88 -26.33
C THR A 533 -42.22 -23.50 -27.47
N GLU A 534 -42.07 -24.13 -28.64
CA GLU A 534 -42.93 -23.94 -29.80
C GLU A 534 -43.69 -25.25 -30.05
N LEU A 535 -44.97 -25.26 -29.68
CA LEU A 535 -45.83 -26.45 -29.73
C LEU A 535 -46.94 -26.25 -30.78
N PRO A 536 -47.27 -27.28 -31.59
CA PRO A 536 -48.44 -27.24 -32.47
C PRO A 536 -49.75 -27.04 -31.67
N GLU A 537 -50.73 -26.31 -32.23
CA GLU A 537 -51.97 -25.94 -31.53
C GLU A 537 -52.78 -27.16 -30.99
N ASP A 538 -52.67 -28.32 -31.63
CA ASP A 538 -53.42 -29.54 -31.27
C ASP A 538 -52.59 -30.58 -30.47
N TYR A 539 -51.40 -30.24 -29.97
CA TYR A 539 -50.48 -31.22 -29.37
C TYR A 539 -50.94 -31.71 -27.99
N ILE A 540 -50.99 -30.82 -26.99
CA ILE A 540 -51.53 -31.10 -25.65
C ILE A 540 -52.21 -29.85 -25.08
N HIS A 541 -53.18 -30.03 -24.19
CA HIS A 541 -53.91 -28.92 -23.58
C HIS A 541 -53.94 -29.01 -22.05
N ILE A 542 -53.74 -27.86 -21.39
CA ILE A 542 -54.01 -27.71 -19.97
C ILE A 542 -55.48 -27.35 -19.81
N THR A 543 -56.23 -28.23 -19.13
CA THR A 543 -57.68 -28.11 -18.97
C THR A 543 -58.06 -27.73 -17.53
N SER A 544 -59.12 -26.95 -17.42
CA SER A 544 -59.75 -26.51 -16.17
C SER A 544 -61.26 -26.66 -16.32
N GLY A 545 -61.99 -26.72 -15.20
CA GLY A 545 -63.47 -26.66 -15.22
C GLY A 545 -64.03 -25.37 -15.86
N LEU A 546 -63.17 -24.40 -16.17
CA LEU A 546 -63.52 -23.10 -16.78
C LEU A 546 -62.97 -22.90 -18.20
N GLY A 547 -62.11 -23.78 -18.74
CA GLY A 547 -61.52 -23.58 -20.07
C GLY A 547 -60.34 -24.51 -20.38
N VAL A 548 -59.83 -24.40 -21.61
CA VAL A 548 -58.76 -25.21 -22.19
C VAL A 548 -57.75 -24.27 -22.86
N ALA A 549 -56.45 -24.43 -22.60
CA ALA A 549 -55.39 -23.63 -23.23
C ALA A 549 -54.11 -24.46 -23.49
N PRO A 550 -53.39 -24.22 -24.60
CA PRO A 550 -52.13 -24.89 -24.88
C PRO A 550 -51.02 -24.40 -23.92
N PRO A 551 -50.08 -25.27 -23.49
CA PRO A 551 -48.93 -24.85 -22.72
C PRO A 551 -47.92 -24.06 -23.57
N THR A 552 -47.08 -23.27 -22.90
CA THR A 552 -46.01 -22.48 -23.51
C THR A 552 -44.66 -23.18 -23.44
N HIS A 553 -44.51 -24.18 -22.57
CA HIS A 553 -43.30 -25.00 -22.49
C HIS A 553 -43.67 -26.44 -22.09
N VAL A 554 -43.22 -27.40 -22.89
CA VAL A 554 -43.23 -28.83 -22.57
C VAL A 554 -41.81 -29.34 -22.52
N PHE A 555 -41.46 -30.09 -21.48
CA PHE A 555 -40.17 -30.75 -21.40
C PHE A 555 -40.28 -32.16 -20.84
N LEU A 556 -39.43 -33.04 -21.34
CA LEU A 556 -39.35 -34.45 -20.99
C LEU A 556 -37.97 -34.76 -20.46
N VAL A 557 -37.92 -35.55 -19.39
CA VAL A 557 -36.69 -35.97 -18.74
C VAL A 557 -36.69 -37.49 -18.60
N PRO A 558 -35.66 -38.20 -19.11
CA PRO A 558 -35.56 -39.64 -18.94
C PRO A 558 -35.23 -39.99 -17.50
N VAL A 559 -36.00 -40.93 -16.93
CA VAL A 559 -35.74 -41.55 -15.62
C VAL A 559 -34.80 -42.72 -15.86
N LYS A 560 -33.50 -42.50 -15.71
CA LYS A 560 -32.47 -43.52 -16.03
C LYS A 560 -31.51 -43.77 -14.88
N LEU A 561 -31.05 -45.01 -14.77
CA LEU A 561 -29.98 -45.44 -13.88
C LEU A 561 -28.82 -45.91 -14.74
N GLU A 562 -27.67 -45.24 -14.63
CA GLU A 562 -26.53 -45.42 -15.54
C GLU A 562 -26.95 -45.23 -17.02
N GLU A 563 -26.94 -46.30 -17.81
CA GLU A 563 -27.35 -46.31 -19.22
C GLU A 563 -28.75 -46.89 -19.44
N GLU A 564 -29.43 -47.37 -18.40
CA GLU A 564 -30.74 -48.01 -18.51
C GLU A 564 -31.86 -47.01 -18.21
N VAL A 565 -32.73 -46.76 -19.19
CA VAL A 565 -33.90 -45.88 -19.01
C VAL A 565 -35.04 -46.71 -18.44
N LEU A 566 -35.49 -46.36 -17.24
CA LEU A 566 -36.58 -47.03 -16.52
C LEU A 566 -37.92 -46.33 -16.73
N GLY A 567 -37.91 -45.12 -17.28
CA GLY A 567 -39.11 -44.34 -17.55
C GLY A 567 -38.81 -42.97 -18.14
N VAL A 568 -39.86 -42.18 -18.35
CA VAL A 568 -39.79 -40.79 -18.82
C VAL A 568 -40.78 -39.95 -18.04
N MET A 569 -40.33 -38.80 -17.56
CA MET A 569 -41.21 -37.78 -16.99
C MET A 569 -41.49 -36.72 -18.04
N GLU A 570 -42.75 -36.35 -18.20
CA GLU A 570 -43.19 -35.27 -19.08
C GLU A 570 -43.84 -34.17 -18.23
N PHE A 571 -43.55 -32.92 -18.55
CA PHE A 571 -44.09 -31.75 -17.85
C PHE A 571 -44.60 -30.71 -18.84
N ALA A 572 -45.69 -30.04 -18.49
CA ALA A 572 -46.24 -28.92 -19.25
C ALA A 572 -46.51 -27.70 -18.37
N SER A 573 -46.20 -26.51 -18.89
CA SER A 573 -46.23 -25.23 -18.18
C SER A 573 -46.75 -24.10 -19.07
N PHE A 574 -47.50 -23.16 -18.50
CA PHE A 574 -47.86 -21.88 -19.15
C PHE A 574 -46.71 -20.86 -19.16
N GLU A 575 -45.66 -21.09 -18.38
CA GLU A 575 -44.48 -20.24 -18.34
C GLU A 575 -43.26 -21.01 -18.83
N VAL A 576 -42.31 -20.30 -19.48
CA VAL A 576 -41.01 -20.87 -19.83
C VAL A 576 -40.27 -21.21 -18.54
N VAL A 577 -40.17 -22.51 -18.25
CA VAL A 577 -39.46 -23.04 -17.08
C VAL A 577 -37.96 -22.68 -17.17
N PRO A 578 -37.39 -22.03 -16.14
CA PRO A 578 -35.96 -21.71 -16.11
C PRO A 578 -35.08 -22.96 -16.11
N GLU A 579 -33.93 -22.89 -16.80
CA GLU A 579 -32.97 -23.99 -16.98
C GLU A 579 -32.58 -24.69 -15.66
N TYR A 580 -32.27 -23.93 -14.61
CA TYR A 580 -31.86 -24.50 -13.30
C TYR A 580 -32.97 -25.35 -12.65
N LYS A 581 -34.24 -25.12 -13.00
CA LYS A 581 -35.35 -25.96 -12.53
C LYS A 581 -35.44 -27.26 -13.33
N ILE A 582 -35.12 -27.24 -14.63
CA ILE A 582 -35.06 -28.45 -15.48
C ILE A 582 -33.87 -29.32 -15.06
N GLU A 583 -32.70 -28.72 -14.81
CA GLU A 583 -31.52 -29.43 -14.26
C GLU A 583 -31.84 -30.13 -12.93
N PHE A 584 -32.62 -29.49 -12.07
CA PHE A 584 -33.12 -30.11 -10.85
C PHE A 584 -33.96 -31.36 -11.12
N VAL A 585 -34.83 -31.33 -12.14
CA VAL A 585 -35.61 -32.51 -12.56
C VAL A 585 -34.70 -33.63 -13.04
N GLU A 586 -33.70 -33.33 -13.87
CA GLU A 586 -32.74 -34.32 -14.37
C GLU A 586 -32.01 -35.04 -13.24
N LYS A 587 -31.47 -34.29 -12.27
CA LYS A 587 -30.80 -34.87 -11.09
C LYS A 587 -31.75 -35.68 -10.22
N LEU A 588 -32.99 -35.23 -10.09
CA LEU A 588 -33.99 -35.96 -9.32
C LEU A 588 -34.46 -37.23 -10.06
N ALA A 589 -34.53 -37.20 -11.39
CA ALA A 589 -34.91 -38.34 -12.22
C ALA A 589 -33.91 -39.49 -12.07
N GLU A 590 -32.60 -39.21 -11.91
CA GLU A 590 -31.60 -40.22 -11.57
C GLU A 590 -31.88 -40.90 -10.22
N SER A 591 -32.22 -40.10 -9.20
CA SER A 591 -32.55 -40.64 -7.87
C SER A 591 -33.85 -41.45 -7.90
N LEU A 592 -34.85 -40.96 -8.64
CA LEU A 592 -36.12 -41.65 -8.87
C LEU A 592 -35.91 -42.98 -9.59
N ALA A 593 -35.01 -43.04 -10.58
CA ALA A 593 -34.67 -44.26 -11.30
C ALA A 593 -34.17 -45.36 -10.36
N SER A 594 -33.27 -45.02 -9.43
CA SER A 594 -32.78 -45.95 -8.41
C SER A 594 -33.91 -46.47 -7.51
N THR A 595 -34.83 -45.59 -7.09
CA THR A 595 -35.99 -45.99 -6.28
C THR A 595 -36.96 -46.87 -7.06
N VAL A 596 -37.26 -46.53 -8.32
CA VAL A 596 -38.11 -47.32 -9.24
C VAL A 596 -37.52 -48.71 -9.43
N SER A 597 -36.21 -48.82 -9.69
CA SER A 597 -35.51 -50.10 -9.85
C SER A 597 -35.61 -50.97 -8.58
N THR A 598 -35.39 -50.36 -7.41
CA THR A 598 -35.55 -51.04 -6.12
C THR A 598 -36.99 -51.53 -5.90
N LEU A 599 -37.98 -50.69 -6.18
CA LEU A 599 -39.41 -51.05 -6.03
C LEU A 599 -39.81 -52.20 -6.96
N LYS A 600 -39.38 -52.14 -8.23
CA LYS A 600 -39.64 -53.21 -9.22
C LYS A 600 -38.96 -54.52 -8.83
N THR A 601 -37.72 -54.45 -8.32
CA THR A 601 -36.96 -55.61 -7.82
C THR A 601 -37.62 -56.22 -6.57
N ASN A 602 -38.07 -55.40 -5.63
CA ASN A 602 -38.77 -55.86 -4.42
C ASN A 602 -40.11 -56.51 -4.77
N GLN A 603 -40.88 -55.96 -5.70
CA GLN A 603 -42.13 -56.57 -6.17
C GLN A 603 -41.87 -57.93 -6.82
N ARG A 604 -40.87 -58.02 -7.70
CA ARG A 604 -40.47 -59.30 -8.33
C ARG A 604 -40.02 -60.32 -7.29
N THR A 605 -39.26 -59.88 -6.27
CA THR A 605 -38.84 -60.72 -5.15
C THR A 605 -40.02 -61.19 -4.30
N ARG A 606 -41.02 -60.33 -4.05
CA ARG A 606 -42.23 -60.71 -3.30
C ARG A 606 -43.07 -61.75 -4.04
N VAL A 607 -43.26 -61.60 -5.36
CA VAL A 607 -43.95 -62.60 -6.20
C VAL A 607 -43.19 -63.93 -6.20
N LEU A 608 -41.85 -63.90 -6.33
CA LEU A 608 -41.02 -65.10 -6.26
C LEU A 608 -41.00 -65.74 -4.87
N LEU A 609 -41.07 -64.94 -3.80
CA LEU A 609 -41.14 -65.42 -2.41
C LEU A 609 -42.50 -66.05 -2.13
N GLU A 610 -43.61 -65.48 -2.62
CA GLU A 610 -44.94 -66.08 -2.57
C GLU A 610 -44.94 -67.42 -3.34
N GLN A 611 -44.36 -67.48 -4.54
CA GLN A 611 -44.20 -68.74 -5.29
C GLN A 611 -43.33 -69.77 -4.54
N SER A 612 -42.25 -69.33 -3.88
CA SER A 612 -41.37 -70.20 -3.09
C SER A 612 -42.03 -70.67 -1.80
N GLN A 613 -42.83 -69.83 -1.13
CA GLN A 613 -43.61 -70.21 0.05
C GLN A 613 -44.72 -71.20 -0.33
N GLN A 614 -45.39 -70.98 -1.46
CA GLN A 614 -46.40 -71.90 -1.99
C GLN A 614 -45.77 -73.27 -2.33
N GLN A 615 -44.60 -73.30 -2.97
CA GLN A 615 -43.84 -74.53 -3.18
C GLN A 615 -43.39 -75.19 -1.88
N SER A 616 -43.02 -74.40 -0.86
CA SER A 616 -42.64 -74.92 0.45
C SER A 616 -43.82 -75.48 1.23
N GLU A 617 -45.01 -74.90 1.13
CA GLU A 617 -46.25 -75.43 1.72
C GLU A 617 -46.71 -76.72 1.02
N GLU A 618 -46.57 -76.82 -0.30
CA GLU A 618 -46.80 -78.07 -1.04
C GLU A 618 -45.84 -79.19 -0.58
N LEU A 619 -44.56 -78.89 -0.40
CA LEU A 619 -43.58 -79.85 0.14
C LEU A 619 -43.89 -80.26 1.58
N ARG A 620 -44.35 -79.32 2.41
CA ARG A 620 -44.75 -79.60 3.79
C ARG A 620 -46.02 -80.44 3.88
N ALA A 621 -46.96 -80.23 2.96
CA ALA A 621 -48.14 -81.07 2.80
C ALA A 621 -47.75 -82.50 2.35
N GLN A 622 -46.80 -82.65 1.43
CA GLN A 622 -46.23 -83.95 1.05
C GLN A 622 -45.50 -84.65 2.21
N GLU A 623 -44.78 -83.90 3.05
CA GLU A 623 -44.05 -84.45 4.20
C GLU A 623 -45.01 -84.93 5.31
N GLU A 624 -46.09 -84.19 5.59
CA GLU A 624 -47.14 -84.57 6.55
C GLU A 624 -47.99 -85.75 6.04
N GLU A 625 -48.25 -85.82 4.73
CA GLU A 625 -48.91 -86.96 4.08
C GLU A 625 -48.01 -88.22 4.11
N MET A 626 -46.69 -88.06 3.96
CA MET A 626 -45.72 -89.15 4.15
C MET A 626 -45.64 -89.60 5.61
N ARG A 627 -45.72 -88.67 6.57
CA ARG A 627 -45.73 -88.96 8.02
C ARG A 627 -46.97 -89.75 8.43
N GLN A 628 -48.16 -89.37 7.95
CA GLN A 628 -49.39 -90.13 8.15
C GLN A 628 -49.32 -91.53 7.51
N ASN A 629 -48.79 -91.66 6.28
CA ASN A 629 -48.58 -92.95 5.64
C ASN A 629 -47.57 -93.83 6.39
N MET A 630 -46.54 -93.25 7.02
CA MET A 630 -45.54 -93.98 7.81
C MET A 630 -46.12 -94.46 9.15
N GLU A 631 -46.92 -93.64 9.84
CA GLU A 631 -47.64 -94.02 11.07
C GLU A 631 -48.69 -95.12 10.82
N GLU A 632 -49.42 -95.09 9.69
CA GLU A 632 -50.29 -96.20 9.26
C GLU A 632 -49.51 -97.47 8.87
N MET A 633 -48.34 -97.33 8.24
CA MET A 633 -47.51 -98.47 7.82
C MET A 633 -46.81 -99.15 9.00
N GLU A 634 -46.42 -98.42 10.05
CA GLU A 634 -45.89 -98.99 11.30
C GLU A 634 -46.98 -99.72 12.10
N ALA A 635 -48.18 -99.13 12.22
CA ALA A 635 -49.31 -99.79 12.89
C ALA A 635 -49.75 -101.08 12.19
N THR A 636 -49.76 -101.10 10.84
CA THR A 636 -50.09 -102.31 10.05
C THR A 636 -48.97 -103.36 10.05
N GLN A 637 -47.69 -102.97 10.12
CA GLN A 637 -46.59 -103.92 10.28
C GLN A 637 -46.60 -104.62 11.64
N GLU A 638 -46.94 -103.92 12.71
CA GLU A 638 -46.97 -104.46 14.07
C GLU A 638 -48.12 -105.47 14.26
N GLU A 639 -49.27 -105.21 13.63
CA GLU A 639 -50.42 -106.12 13.62
C GLU A 639 -50.19 -107.36 12.74
N MET A 640 -49.53 -107.21 11.58
CA MET A 640 -49.14 -108.34 10.73
C MET A 640 -48.11 -109.27 11.40
N LYS A 641 -47.08 -108.71 12.08
CA LYS A 641 -46.09 -109.52 12.82
C LYS A 641 -46.72 -110.35 13.93
N ARG A 642 -47.73 -109.83 14.64
CA ARG A 642 -48.45 -110.55 15.69
C ARG A 642 -49.27 -111.71 15.14
N THR A 643 -49.94 -111.48 14.01
CA THR A 643 -50.82 -112.47 13.37
C THR A 643 -50.02 -113.61 12.72
N GLN A 644 -48.88 -113.28 12.10
CA GLN A 644 -48.02 -114.24 11.41
C GLN A 644 -47.34 -115.22 12.39
N LYS A 645 -46.89 -114.72 13.55
CA LYS A 645 -46.31 -115.56 14.61
C LYS A 645 -47.29 -116.58 15.19
N LEU A 646 -48.56 -116.20 15.33
CA LEU A 646 -49.62 -117.05 15.87
C LEU A 646 -49.99 -118.18 14.88
N VAL A 647 -49.99 -117.88 13.58
CA VAL A 647 -50.26 -118.87 12.51
C VAL A 647 -49.11 -119.88 12.40
N GLU A 648 -47.85 -119.42 12.41
CA GLU A 648 -46.68 -120.31 12.36
C GLU A 648 -46.62 -121.27 13.57
N GLN A 649 -46.93 -120.80 14.79
CA GLN A 649 -46.99 -121.66 15.98
C GLN A 649 -48.09 -122.72 15.88
N ASN A 650 -49.26 -122.37 15.36
CA ASN A 650 -50.36 -123.33 15.19
C ASN A 650 -50.07 -124.36 14.09
N GLN A 651 -49.37 -123.98 13.02
CA GLN A 651 -48.96 -124.90 11.95
C GLN A 651 -47.90 -125.90 12.45
N MET A 652 -46.85 -125.42 13.13
CA MET A 652 -45.78 -126.28 13.64
C MET A 652 -46.30 -127.28 14.69
N LEU A 653 -47.26 -126.86 15.53
CA LEU A 653 -47.89 -127.75 16.51
C LEU A 653 -48.71 -128.87 15.84
N MET A 654 -49.42 -128.57 14.75
CA MET A 654 -50.22 -129.57 14.02
C MET A 654 -49.34 -130.62 13.32
N GLU A 655 -48.24 -130.20 12.72
CA GLU A 655 -47.30 -131.09 12.01
C GLU A 655 -46.61 -132.08 12.97
N VAL A 656 -46.18 -131.62 14.15
CA VAL A 656 -45.56 -132.47 15.18
C VAL A 656 -46.54 -133.54 15.70
N LEU A 657 -47.82 -133.20 15.91
CA LEU A 657 -48.82 -134.15 16.40
C LEU A 657 -49.13 -135.26 15.39
N LEU A 658 -49.22 -134.95 14.10
CA LEU A 658 -49.52 -135.92 13.04
C LEU A 658 -48.39 -136.94 12.81
N ASN A 659 -47.13 -136.52 13.02
CA ASN A 659 -45.96 -137.37 12.81
C ASN A 659 -45.57 -138.21 14.04
N GLN A 660 -46.06 -137.89 15.26
CA GLN A 660 -45.82 -138.72 16.46
C GLN A 660 -46.78 -139.92 16.59
N ALA A 661 -47.95 -139.90 15.93
CA ALA A 661 -49.01 -140.88 16.13
C ALA A 661 -48.68 -142.31 15.63
N GLY A 662 -47.58 -142.50 14.89
CA GLY A 662 -47.11 -143.80 14.36
C GLY A 662 -47.97 -144.40 13.23
N ASP A 663 -49.18 -143.89 13.05
CA ASP A 663 -50.09 -144.27 11.95
C ASP A 663 -49.74 -143.54 10.67
N SER A 664 -49.99 -144.18 9.53
CA SER A 664 -49.87 -143.49 8.25
C SER A 664 -51.17 -142.76 7.93
N VAL A 665 -51.09 -141.46 7.68
CA VAL A 665 -52.24 -140.57 7.46
C VAL A 665 -52.13 -139.93 6.07
N LEU A 666 -53.24 -140.00 5.33
CA LEU A 666 -53.43 -139.36 4.05
C LEU A 666 -54.76 -138.61 4.07
N VAL A 667 -54.80 -137.43 3.47
CA VAL A 667 -56.03 -136.68 3.21
C VAL A 667 -56.06 -136.22 1.75
N PHE A 668 -57.18 -136.41 1.08
CA PHE A 668 -57.39 -135.97 -0.31
C PHE A 668 -58.75 -135.28 -0.49
N ASP A 669 -58.88 -134.48 -1.56
CA ASP A 669 -60.10 -133.72 -1.88
C ASP A 669 -61.10 -134.50 -2.75
N SER A 670 -62.24 -133.89 -3.10
CA SER A 670 -63.26 -134.51 -3.94
C SER A 670 -62.82 -134.82 -5.39
N HIS A 671 -61.66 -134.32 -5.82
CA HIS A 671 -61.04 -134.62 -7.11
C HIS A 671 -59.84 -135.58 -6.96
N TYR A 672 -59.68 -136.20 -5.79
CA TYR A 672 -58.62 -137.14 -5.44
C TYR A 672 -57.22 -136.55 -5.38
N ASN A 673 -57.07 -135.22 -5.32
CA ASN A 673 -55.77 -134.60 -5.14
C ASN A 673 -55.37 -134.72 -3.67
N ILE A 674 -54.15 -135.17 -3.42
CA ILE A 674 -53.62 -135.33 -2.06
C ILE A 674 -53.37 -133.94 -1.47
N VAL A 675 -54.04 -133.65 -0.36
CA VAL A 675 -53.98 -132.37 0.36
C VAL A 675 -53.03 -132.46 1.55
N LEU A 676 -52.92 -133.65 2.17
CA LEU A 676 -52.01 -133.90 3.28
C LEU A 676 -51.52 -135.34 3.25
N ILE A 677 -50.23 -135.52 3.46
CA ILE A 677 -49.61 -136.82 3.75
C ILE A 677 -48.67 -136.61 4.93
N ASN A 678 -48.65 -137.54 5.88
CA ASN A 678 -47.71 -137.50 6.99
C ASN A 678 -46.41 -138.25 6.67
N ASP A 679 -45.31 -137.90 7.32
CA ASP A 679 -43.97 -138.47 7.08
C ASP A 679 -43.96 -139.99 7.20
N VAL A 680 -44.82 -140.54 8.06
CA VAL A 680 -44.92 -141.99 8.30
C VAL A 680 -45.36 -142.70 7.02
N LEU A 681 -46.32 -142.14 6.26
CA LEU A 681 -46.76 -142.69 4.99
C LEU A 681 -45.72 -142.45 3.88
N GLU A 682 -45.14 -141.25 3.83
CA GLU A 682 -44.18 -140.89 2.77
C GLU A 682 -42.93 -141.77 2.84
N LYS A 683 -42.34 -141.93 4.03
CA LYS A 683 -41.17 -142.83 4.26
C LYS A 683 -41.49 -144.29 3.99
N ARG A 684 -42.75 -144.72 4.14
CA ARG A 684 -43.17 -146.10 3.91
C ARG A 684 -43.16 -146.47 2.42
N TYR A 685 -43.48 -145.53 1.55
CA TYR A 685 -43.57 -145.76 0.10
C TYR A 685 -42.45 -145.08 -0.71
N GLN A 686 -41.51 -144.40 -0.05
CA GLN A 686 -40.36 -143.76 -0.67
C GLN A 686 -39.53 -144.75 -1.51
N GLY A 687 -39.27 -144.41 -2.77
CA GLY A 687 -38.55 -145.26 -3.71
C GLY A 687 -39.34 -146.47 -4.23
N THR A 688 -40.63 -146.57 -3.92
CA THR A 688 -41.55 -147.56 -4.50
C THR A 688 -42.39 -146.94 -5.63
N GLN A 689 -43.01 -147.77 -6.46
CA GLN A 689 -43.93 -147.29 -7.51
C GLN A 689 -45.18 -146.58 -6.97
N PHE A 690 -45.44 -146.67 -5.65
CA PHE A 690 -46.57 -146.03 -4.97
C PHE A 690 -46.13 -144.78 -4.20
N GLU A 691 -45.00 -144.18 -4.56
CA GLU A 691 -44.54 -142.91 -3.97
C GLU A 691 -45.51 -141.78 -4.32
N MET A 692 -45.99 -141.10 -3.29
CA MET A 692 -47.07 -140.11 -3.33
C MET A 692 -46.64 -138.86 -2.59
N SER A 693 -46.90 -137.70 -3.17
CA SER A 693 -46.65 -136.40 -2.56
C SER A 693 -47.90 -135.52 -2.58
N VAL A 694 -47.91 -134.46 -1.77
CA VAL A 694 -48.99 -133.46 -1.79
C VAL A 694 -49.11 -132.87 -3.21
N GLY A 695 -50.35 -132.78 -3.71
CA GLY A 695 -50.67 -132.32 -5.06
C GLY A 695 -50.78 -133.42 -6.11
N ASP A 696 -50.28 -134.63 -5.84
CA ASP A 696 -50.50 -135.78 -6.73
C ASP A 696 -51.99 -136.17 -6.73
N ASN A 697 -52.47 -136.69 -7.86
CA ASN A 697 -53.76 -137.37 -7.91
C ASN A 697 -53.62 -138.81 -7.38
N LEU A 698 -54.28 -139.11 -6.26
CA LEU A 698 -54.18 -140.38 -5.55
C LEU A 698 -54.50 -141.59 -6.43
N LEU A 699 -55.53 -141.47 -7.28
CA LEU A 699 -56.00 -142.60 -8.09
C LEU A 699 -55.01 -143.00 -9.18
N GLU A 700 -54.24 -142.05 -9.72
CA GLU A 700 -53.21 -142.32 -10.72
C GLU A 700 -52.03 -143.09 -10.12
N LYS A 701 -51.76 -142.90 -8.82
CA LYS A 701 -50.64 -143.53 -8.11
C LYS A 701 -50.90 -144.98 -7.69
N LEU A 702 -52.16 -145.43 -7.64
CA LEU A 702 -52.52 -146.79 -7.22
C LEU A 702 -52.35 -147.86 -8.30
N GLY A 703 -52.09 -147.46 -9.55
CA GLY A 703 -51.81 -148.35 -10.68
C GLY A 703 -52.91 -149.41 -10.89
N SER A 704 -52.54 -150.68 -10.88
CA SER A 704 -53.46 -151.82 -11.09
C SER A 704 -54.55 -151.96 -10.01
N HIS A 705 -54.41 -151.28 -8.88
CA HIS A 705 -55.37 -151.34 -7.78
C HIS A 705 -56.40 -150.20 -7.82
N ARG A 706 -56.33 -149.25 -8.78
CA ARG A 706 -57.20 -148.07 -8.88
C ARG A 706 -58.69 -148.40 -8.75
N GLY A 707 -59.21 -149.32 -9.56
CA GLY A 707 -60.66 -149.59 -9.61
C GLY A 707 -61.25 -150.24 -8.36
N LEU A 708 -60.41 -150.92 -7.55
CA LEU A 708 -60.80 -151.49 -6.26
C LEU A 708 -60.90 -150.39 -5.20
N TRP A 709 -59.88 -149.54 -5.09
CA TRP A 709 -59.84 -148.47 -4.07
C TRP A 709 -60.75 -147.26 -4.41
N GLU A 710 -60.95 -146.93 -5.69
CA GLU A 710 -61.80 -145.82 -6.15
C GLU A 710 -63.24 -145.94 -5.64
N LYS A 711 -63.83 -147.15 -5.70
CA LYS A 711 -65.16 -147.42 -5.14
C LYS A 711 -65.24 -147.19 -3.63
N HIS A 712 -64.18 -147.55 -2.89
CA HIS A 712 -64.14 -147.32 -1.45
C HIS A 712 -64.02 -145.82 -1.14
N TYR A 713 -63.19 -145.08 -1.86
CA TYR A 713 -63.08 -143.63 -1.68
C TYR A 713 -64.36 -142.88 -2.05
N GLU A 714 -65.07 -143.31 -3.10
CA GLU A 714 -66.38 -142.73 -3.47
C GLU A 714 -67.44 -142.92 -2.37
N LYS A 715 -67.52 -144.10 -1.75
CA LYS A 715 -68.43 -144.33 -0.61
C LYS A 715 -68.14 -143.37 0.54
N VAL A 716 -66.86 -143.09 0.80
CA VAL A 716 -66.44 -142.19 1.87
C VAL A 716 -66.68 -140.73 1.51
N LEU A 717 -66.43 -140.32 0.27
CA LEU A 717 -66.82 -139.01 -0.26
C LEU A 717 -68.35 -138.80 -0.19
N GLY A 718 -69.14 -139.87 -0.39
CA GLY A 718 -70.59 -139.90 -0.18
C GLY A 718 -71.03 -139.78 1.28
N GLY A 719 -70.08 -139.77 2.22
CA GLY A 719 -70.32 -139.53 3.65
C GLY A 719 -70.27 -140.77 4.54
N GLU A 720 -70.06 -141.96 3.98
CA GLU A 720 -69.93 -143.20 4.75
C GLU A 720 -68.55 -143.32 5.42
N ARG A 721 -68.47 -144.07 6.52
CA ARG A 721 -67.21 -144.38 7.19
C ARG A 721 -66.85 -145.82 6.92
N LEU A 722 -65.64 -146.07 6.45
CA LEU A 722 -65.17 -147.41 6.14
C LEU A 722 -64.04 -147.82 7.09
N GLN A 723 -64.12 -149.05 7.58
CA GLN A 723 -63.06 -149.66 8.35
C GLN A 723 -62.93 -151.13 7.99
N PHE A 724 -61.72 -151.54 7.62
CA PHE A 724 -61.42 -152.92 7.26
C PHE A 724 -59.94 -153.23 7.47
N ALA A 725 -59.58 -154.51 7.39
CA ALA A 725 -58.20 -154.96 7.48
C ALA A 725 -57.84 -155.82 6.28
N ILE A 726 -56.62 -155.65 5.79
CA ILE A 726 -56.05 -156.44 4.69
C ILE A 726 -54.95 -157.35 5.26
N LYS A 727 -55.01 -158.64 4.88
CA LYS A 727 -54.00 -159.67 5.21
C LYS A 727 -52.99 -159.81 4.06
N SER A 728 -51.70 -159.78 4.37
CA SER A 728 -50.60 -159.93 3.40
C SER A 728 -49.54 -160.91 3.93
N GLN A 729 -49.14 -161.91 3.14
CA GLN A 729 -48.10 -162.88 3.51
C GLN A 729 -46.70 -162.49 2.99
N LEU A 730 -45.70 -162.50 3.87
CA LEU A 730 -44.29 -162.33 3.51
C LEU A 730 -43.40 -163.25 4.37
N LYS A 731 -42.65 -164.15 3.72
CA LYS A 731 -41.60 -165.03 4.30
C LYS A 731 -41.87 -165.47 5.75
N ASP A 732 -42.96 -166.22 5.92
CA ASP A 732 -43.42 -166.90 7.14
C ASP A 732 -44.14 -166.07 8.23
N SER A 733 -44.33 -164.75 8.09
CA SER A 733 -45.29 -164.03 8.96
C SER A 733 -46.53 -163.56 8.21
N GLU A 734 -47.69 -163.85 8.80
CA GLU A 734 -48.94 -163.23 8.38
C GLU A 734 -48.99 -161.81 8.95
N ASN A 735 -49.01 -160.80 8.08
CA ASN A 735 -49.15 -159.40 8.48
C ASN A 735 -50.56 -158.88 8.17
N TYR A 736 -51.11 -158.09 9.10
CA TYR A 736 -52.42 -157.46 8.99
C TYR A 736 -52.30 -155.94 9.06
N ARG A 737 -52.95 -155.24 8.13
CA ARG A 737 -53.01 -153.76 8.09
C ARG A 737 -54.44 -153.28 8.10
N PHE A 738 -54.77 -152.45 9.08
CA PHE A 738 -56.07 -151.85 9.26
C PHE A 738 -56.15 -150.51 8.54
N TYR A 739 -57.27 -150.25 7.87
CA TYR A 739 -57.59 -149.02 7.19
C TYR A 739 -58.83 -148.40 7.82
N TYR A 740 -58.73 -147.13 8.15
CA TYR A 740 -59.81 -146.31 8.69
C TYR A 740 -60.01 -145.13 7.75
N MET A 741 -61.17 -145.05 7.11
CA MET A 741 -61.49 -143.99 6.17
C MET A 741 -62.70 -143.20 6.62
N ASN A 742 -62.53 -141.88 6.73
CA ASN A 742 -63.55 -141.00 7.27
C ASN A 742 -63.71 -139.74 6.40
N PRO A 743 -64.96 -139.29 6.16
CA PRO A 743 -65.21 -138.01 5.52
C PRO A 743 -64.99 -136.87 6.49
N ILE A 744 -64.29 -135.84 6.01
CA ILE A 744 -64.10 -134.55 6.68
C ILE A 744 -65.04 -133.54 6.03
N ARG A 745 -65.93 -132.97 6.84
CA ARG A 745 -66.97 -132.03 6.40
C ARG A 745 -66.56 -130.59 6.70
N ASP A 746 -67.02 -129.65 5.87
CA ASP A 746 -66.89 -128.23 6.16
C ASP A 746 -67.97 -127.70 7.12
N SER A 747 -67.97 -126.40 7.38
CA SER A 747 -68.92 -125.72 8.27
C SER A 747 -70.38 -125.80 7.83
N HIS A 748 -70.66 -126.20 6.58
CA HIS A 748 -72.00 -126.39 6.04
C HIS A 748 -72.43 -127.87 6.01
N GLY A 749 -71.55 -128.78 6.44
CA GLY A 749 -71.82 -130.22 6.52
C GLY A 749 -71.50 -130.99 5.24
N GLU A 750 -70.97 -130.34 4.21
CA GLU A 750 -70.58 -130.99 2.95
C GLU A 750 -69.24 -131.69 3.09
N VAL A 751 -69.10 -132.91 2.56
CA VAL A 751 -67.83 -133.64 2.59
C VAL A 751 -66.85 -132.97 1.64
N ARG A 752 -65.78 -132.42 2.21
CA ARG A 752 -64.74 -131.69 1.47
C ARG A 752 -63.50 -132.52 1.23
N TYR A 753 -63.15 -133.37 2.21
CA TYR A 753 -61.96 -134.19 2.15
C TYR A 753 -62.24 -135.59 2.72
N VAL A 754 -61.37 -136.54 2.39
CA VAL A 754 -61.38 -137.87 2.99
C VAL A 754 -60.05 -138.11 3.70
N SER A 755 -60.12 -138.51 4.97
CA SER A 755 -58.96 -138.98 5.71
C SER A 755 -58.87 -140.49 5.67
N VAL A 756 -57.70 -140.99 5.30
CA VAL A 756 -57.33 -142.41 5.33
C VAL A 756 -56.20 -142.57 6.34
N ILE A 757 -56.48 -143.33 7.39
CA ILE A 757 -55.51 -143.66 8.44
C ILE A 757 -55.26 -145.16 8.39
N THR A 758 -53.99 -145.54 8.33
CA THR A 758 -53.60 -146.95 8.28
C THR A 758 -52.69 -147.29 9.44
N ARG A 759 -52.96 -148.43 10.07
CA ARG A 759 -52.22 -148.95 11.22
C ARG A 759 -51.86 -150.40 10.97
N ASP A 760 -50.59 -150.72 11.13
CA ASP A 760 -50.13 -152.11 11.20
C ASP A 760 -50.48 -152.65 12.60
N ALA A 761 -51.04 -153.86 12.68
CA ALA A 761 -51.45 -154.42 13.96
C ALA A 761 -51.09 -155.91 14.09
N ASN A 762 -50.77 -156.31 15.32
CA ASN A 762 -50.54 -157.70 15.71
C ASN A 762 -51.85 -158.32 16.23
N THR A 763 -52.20 -159.51 15.73
CA THR A 763 -53.50 -160.19 15.87
C THR A 763 -53.78 -160.86 17.22
N ASP A 764 -53.61 -160.14 18.33
CA ASP A 764 -54.24 -160.53 19.60
C ASP A 764 -55.55 -159.78 19.89
N GLN A 765 -56.01 -158.90 19.00
CA GLN A 765 -57.33 -158.28 19.12
C GLN A 765 -58.05 -158.26 17.76
N TYR A 766 -59.32 -158.66 17.76
CA TYR A 766 -60.34 -158.47 16.71
C TYR A 766 -60.55 -159.58 15.66
N SER A 767 -61.85 -159.75 15.32
CA SER A 767 -62.45 -160.90 14.62
C SER A 767 -62.98 -160.60 13.21
N ASN A 768 -63.03 -159.33 12.79
CA ASN A 768 -63.58 -158.94 11.49
C ASN A 768 -62.45 -158.53 10.55
N VAL A 769 -61.69 -159.55 10.16
CA VAL A 769 -60.62 -159.43 9.18
C VAL A 769 -61.15 -159.98 7.87
N LEU A 770 -61.16 -159.14 6.84
CA LEU A 770 -61.52 -159.56 5.48
C LEU A 770 -60.31 -160.26 4.87
N THR A 771 -60.51 -161.42 4.27
CA THR A 771 -59.49 -162.11 3.44
C THR A 771 -59.38 -161.43 2.07
N GLN A 772 -58.29 -161.67 1.33
CA GLN A 772 -58.05 -161.00 0.03
C GLN A 772 -59.16 -161.27 -1.00
N GLU A 773 -59.70 -162.49 -1.07
CA GLU A 773 -60.85 -162.81 -1.92
C GLU A 773 -62.15 -162.13 -1.44
N GLU A 774 -62.40 -162.06 -0.13
CA GLU A 774 -63.57 -161.35 0.42
C GLU A 774 -63.52 -159.85 0.14
N PHE A 775 -62.33 -159.25 0.25
CA PHE A 775 -62.11 -157.84 -0.08
C PHE A 775 -62.34 -157.54 -1.58
N GLU A 776 -61.89 -158.41 -2.48
CA GLU A 776 -62.09 -158.24 -3.94
C GLU A 776 -63.55 -158.44 -4.39
N SER A 777 -64.37 -159.14 -3.59
CA SER A 777 -65.79 -159.40 -3.88
C SER A 777 -66.77 -158.30 -3.45
N LEU A 778 -66.33 -157.36 -2.60
CA LEU A 778 -67.10 -156.24 -2.02
C LEU A 778 -67.03 -154.96 -2.87
#